data_AF-A0A9E6CEW7-F1
#
_entry.id   AF-A0A9E6CEW7-F1
#
_cell.length_a   1.000
_cell.length_b   1.000
_cell.length_c   1.000
_cell.angle_alpha   90.00
_cell.angle_beta   90.00
_cell.angle_gamma   90.00
#
_symmetry.space_group_name_H-M   'P 1'
#
loop_
_entity.id
_entity.type
_entity.pdbx_description
1 polymer ?
#
loop_
_entity_poly.entity_id
_entity_poly.type
_entity_poly.pdbx_seq_one_letter_code
_entity_poly.pdbx_strand_id
1 'polypeptide(L)'
;MDYLFSRFKISSLIASTFVWGIACLTIICFLSYANMKDSLQGFEKVSQMLVSNSDSGKDTSSILALERIKADLFSLYGANNEKLVAKYLSSAKEDIKSVDALVSASNLKGQLHAFVEESARTNRRIFNLKSKWKGETKTLLNQYASLRKKILEAVDEAEFKLVMDAETISSRPQNEIKTGIEKLLNRDYPIVSTLKDLFGQFQEYLLIRAELGSLEAPEYMVPLKGKFKAASARIESLINALEKLPVDKKIISVFKNAHSSLASKLEGLFDIRLAILEAKKKKAQLVQELASITKALDNLSRNLTSTITSAVSNLAAKQQEQLDLRLKIMASILGVCILFAITLGFSITRFLKQRFESITAILHTMFSRISTGNFVFDDLKKVKGKDEIASIQNMIFDTVVRIGQILKEVSSGSHQVLETTSHLDVTANNMANAAGQTEEVANDIKELVDVANEYVSRVTSSIEEVNSAIDEVIEHVRNSSADAVNAEQRLTDVKEAANELVSSSEQIGEITKLIGSIAEQTNLLALNATIEAARAGEAGKGFAVVANEVKELAKETGGSVEEIGKIVSDIQNGVKKVSETIDHASSTIAKIAEESGHVEQSIESEKAAIDEIRHQAEETVGKTSLIVEKVKQIVGASRNTTELAHEVKDISKVLKGVGDRLHKALSQFNLKGRKAA
;
A
#
# COMPACT_ATOMS: atom_id res chain seq x y z
N MET A 1 -8.67 -30.88 -13.66
CA MET A 1 -7.38 -31.33 -13.12
C MET A 1 -6.68 -32.37 -14.00
N ASP A 2 -7.35 -33.08 -14.92
CA ASP A 2 -6.68 -33.84 -16.01
C ASP A 2 -6.61 -33.11 -17.37
N TYR A 3 -7.06 -31.86 -17.43
CA TYR A 3 -6.95 -30.98 -18.61
C TYR A 3 -5.83 -29.93 -18.48
N LEU A 4 -5.13 -29.91 -17.33
CA LEU A 4 -4.03 -28.99 -17.05
C LEU A 4 -2.65 -29.55 -17.45
N PHE A 5 -2.59 -30.78 -18.00
CA PHE A 5 -1.33 -31.43 -18.40
C PHE A 5 -1.05 -31.46 -19.92
N SER A 6 -1.89 -30.89 -20.80
CA SER A 6 -1.70 -31.05 -22.27
C SER A 6 -1.30 -29.80 -23.07
N ARG A 7 -1.12 -28.62 -22.46
CA ARG A 7 -0.61 -27.44 -23.18
C ARG A 7 0.35 -26.57 -22.37
N PHE A 8 1.56 -27.08 -22.18
CA PHE A 8 2.76 -26.25 -22.00
C PHE A 8 3.86 -26.76 -22.94
N LYS A 9 3.89 -26.20 -24.16
CA LYS A 9 5.06 -26.32 -25.06
C LYS A 9 6.11 -25.30 -24.62
N ILE A 10 6.77 -25.58 -23.50
CA ILE A 10 8.10 -25.05 -23.16
C ILE A 10 8.90 -26.24 -22.61
N SER A 11 9.21 -27.21 -23.47
CA SER A 11 9.99 -28.39 -23.04
C SER A 11 11.07 -28.85 -24.03
N SER A 12 11.32 -28.18 -25.15
CA SER A 12 12.44 -28.58 -26.04
C SER A 12 13.74 -27.80 -25.81
N LEU A 13 13.70 -26.59 -25.22
CA LEU A 13 14.90 -25.78 -24.97
C LEU A 13 15.45 -25.93 -23.54
N ILE A 14 14.57 -26.21 -22.57
CA ILE A 14 14.97 -26.45 -21.17
C ILE A 14 15.38 -27.93 -21.00
N ALA A 15 14.81 -28.86 -21.78
CA ALA A 15 15.24 -30.26 -21.75
C ALA A 15 16.59 -30.49 -22.45
N SER A 16 16.95 -29.75 -23.52
CA SER A 16 18.25 -29.96 -24.19
C SER A 16 19.42 -29.38 -23.39
N THR A 17 19.19 -28.31 -22.63
CA THR A 17 20.20 -27.69 -21.76
C THR A 17 20.41 -28.49 -20.46
N PHE A 18 19.38 -29.13 -19.92
CA PHE A 18 19.50 -30.02 -18.76
C PHE A 18 20.13 -31.38 -19.11
N VAL A 19 19.83 -31.93 -20.30
CA VAL A 19 20.41 -33.20 -20.78
C VAL A 19 21.89 -33.06 -21.18
N TRP A 20 22.31 -31.94 -21.76
CA TRP A 20 23.74 -31.66 -22.00
C TRP A 20 24.51 -31.34 -20.72
N GLY A 21 23.87 -30.70 -19.73
CA GLY A 21 24.47 -30.47 -18.41
C GLY A 21 24.76 -31.77 -17.66
N ILE A 22 23.82 -32.73 -17.69
CA ILE A 22 23.99 -34.07 -17.08
C ILE A 22 24.93 -34.95 -17.90
N ALA A 23 24.94 -34.86 -19.24
CA ALA A 23 25.92 -35.54 -20.10
C ALA A 23 27.34 -35.03 -19.88
N CYS A 24 27.55 -33.72 -19.69
CA CYS A 24 28.85 -33.16 -19.33
C CYS A 24 29.29 -33.56 -17.92
N LEU A 25 28.38 -33.59 -16.93
CA LEU A 25 28.68 -34.05 -15.57
C LEU A 25 28.99 -35.56 -15.50
N THR A 26 28.30 -36.39 -16.29
CA THR A 26 28.60 -37.81 -16.40
C THR A 26 29.88 -38.07 -17.21
N ILE A 27 30.20 -37.29 -18.25
CA ILE A 27 31.48 -37.35 -18.98
C ILE A 27 32.66 -36.87 -18.10
N ILE A 28 32.45 -35.86 -17.26
CA ILE A 28 33.43 -35.38 -16.26
C ILE A 28 33.64 -36.43 -15.14
N CYS A 29 32.58 -37.12 -14.70
CA CYS A 29 32.71 -38.26 -13.77
C CYS A 29 33.31 -39.52 -14.42
N PHE A 30 33.03 -39.80 -15.71
CA PHE A 30 33.56 -40.96 -16.44
C PHE A 30 35.02 -40.77 -16.88
N LEU A 31 35.45 -39.53 -17.19
CA LEU A 31 36.84 -39.16 -17.43
C LEU A 31 37.69 -39.12 -16.14
N SER A 32 37.04 -39.04 -14.97
CA SER A 32 37.68 -39.19 -13.66
C SER A 32 37.79 -40.66 -13.22
N TYR A 33 36.90 -41.55 -13.68
CA TYR A 33 36.90 -42.99 -13.38
C TYR A 33 37.83 -43.80 -14.32
N ALA A 34 38.01 -43.35 -15.58
CA ALA A 34 38.80 -44.06 -16.59
C ALA A 34 40.33 -44.04 -16.36
N ASN A 35 40.89 -43.06 -15.62
CA ASN A 35 42.32 -43.03 -15.27
C ASN A 35 42.65 -43.70 -13.92
N MET A 36 41.63 -44.19 -13.21
CA MET A 36 41.79 -44.94 -11.96
C MET A 36 42.14 -46.41 -12.22
N LYS A 37 41.67 -47.01 -13.33
CA LYS A 37 41.88 -48.43 -13.68
C LYS A 37 43.31 -48.75 -14.16
N ASP A 38 43.95 -47.83 -14.86
CA ASP A 38 45.31 -48.04 -15.41
C ASP A 38 46.42 -47.61 -14.44
N SER A 39 46.11 -46.74 -13.46
CA SER A 39 47.03 -46.44 -12.34
C SER A 39 46.92 -47.47 -11.20
N LEU A 40 45.79 -48.17 -11.04
CA LEU A 40 45.65 -49.30 -10.11
C LEU A 40 46.51 -50.50 -10.53
N GLN A 41 46.63 -50.80 -11.84
CA GLN A 41 47.50 -51.89 -12.34
C GLN A 41 49.00 -51.59 -12.23
N GLY A 42 49.39 -50.31 -12.22
CA GLY A 42 50.77 -49.89 -11.93
C GLY A 42 51.12 -49.92 -10.44
N PHE A 43 50.17 -49.56 -9.58
CA PHE A 43 50.35 -49.56 -8.11
C PHE A 43 50.27 -50.98 -7.51
N GLU A 44 49.54 -51.91 -8.14
CA GLU A 44 49.52 -53.33 -7.75
C GLU A 44 50.87 -54.03 -7.99
N LYS A 45 51.59 -53.67 -9.08
CA LYS A 45 52.94 -54.19 -9.37
C LYS A 45 54.05 -53.64 -8.46
N VAL A 46 53.91 -52.42 -7.94
CA VAL A 46 54.90 -51.82 -7.01
C VAL A 46 54.59 -52.16 -5.54
N SER A 47 53.30 -52.32 -5.20
CA SER A 47 52.85 -52.90 -3.92
C SER A 47 53.35 -54.34 -3.72
N GLN A 48 53.25 -55.20 -4.75
CA GLN A 48 53.81 -56.56 -4.71
C GLN A 48 55.34 -56.60 -4.58
N MET A 49 56.07 -55.64 -5.17
CA MET A 49 57.54 -55.53 -5.05
C MET A 49 58.02 -55.05 -3.67
N LEU A 50 57.18 -54.39 -2.88
CA LEU A 50 57.53 -53.89 -1.53
C LEU A 50 57.01 -54.79 -0.40
N VAL A 51 55.95 -55.56 -0.64
CA VAL A 51 55.59 -56.72 0.19
C VAL A 51 56.65 -57.83 0.06
N SER A 52 57.34 -57.93 -1.07
CA SER A 52 58.38 -58.95 -1.31
C SER A 52 59.77 -58.61 -0.74
N ASN A 53 59.93 -57.56 0.07
CA ASN A 53 61.24 -57.17 0.62
C ASN A 53 61.30 -57.06 2.16
N SER A 54 60.36 -57.68 2.87
CA SER A 54 60.24 -57.53 4.33
C SER A 54 60.14 -58.89 5.01
N ASP A 55 61.29 -59.50 5.32
CA ASP A 55 61.37 -60.40 6.45
C ASP A 55 61.69 -59.59 7.72
N SER A 56 60.96 -59.90 8.79
CA SER A 56 60.96 -59.26 10.11
C SER A 56 60.24 -57.91 10.23
N GLY A 57 58.91 -58.00 10.35
CA GLY A 57 58.05 -56.90 10.76
C GLY A 57 58.39 -56.36 12.15
N LYS A 58 58.36 -55.02 12.27
CA LYS A 58 58.03 -54.21 13.46
C LYS A 58 58.24 -52.73 13.12
N ASP A 59 57.19 -52.05 12.68
CA ASP A 59 56.86 -50.66 13.07
C ASP A 59 55.63 -50.16 12.29
N THR A 60 54.46 -50.65 12.70
CA THR A 60 53.14 -50.41 12.11
C THR A 60 52.57 -49.01 12.40
N SER A 61 53.33 -48.12 13.03
CA SER A 61 52.91 -46.73 13.35
C SER A 61 53.43 -45.67 12.36
N SER A 62 54.53 -45.95 11.65
CA SER A 62 55.12 -45.03 10.67
C SER A 62 54.40 -45.07 9.30
N ILE A 63 53.76 -46.20 8.99
CA ILE A 63 53.03 -46.46 7.75
C ILE A 63 51.68 -45.71 7.71
N LEU A 64 50.97 -45.65 8.84
CA LEU A 64 49.68 -44.94 8.96
C LEU A 64 49.82 -43.40 8.98
N ALA A 65 50.96 -42.86 9.45
CA ALA A 65 51.24 -41.41 9.43
C ALA A 65 51.59 -40.90 8.02
N LEU A 66 52.27 -41.72 7.22
CA LEU A 66 52.60 -41.45 5.82
C LEU A 66 51.37 -41.53 4.89
N GLU A 67 50.41 -42.41 5.17
CA GLU A 67 49.14 -42.46 4.43
C GLU A 67 48.26 -41.21 4.63
N ARG A 68 48.33 -40.54 5.79
CA ARG A 68 47.60 -39.29 6.06
C ARG A 68 48.24 -38.08 5.35
N ILE A 69 49.56 -37.97 5.36
CA ILE A 69 50.31 -36.89 4.68
C ILE A 69 50.20 -37.03 3.15
N LYS A 70 50.11 -38.27 2.65
CA LYS A 70 49.80 -38.59 1.25
C LYS A 70 48.39 -38.14 0.85
N ALA A 71 47.41 -38.24 1.74
CA ALA A 71 46.03 -37.78 1.50
C ALA A 71 45.91 -36.25 1.44
N ASP A 72 46.67 -35.51 2.26
CA ASP A 72 46.65 -34.03 2.25
C ASP A 72 47.39 -33.44 1.04
N LEU A 73 48.53 -34.03 0.64
CA LEU A 73 49.30 -33.56 -0.53
C LEU A 73 48.64 -33.86 -1.88
N PHE A 74 47.82 -34.92 -1.96
CA PHE A 74 47.02 -35.23 -3.16
C PHE A 74 45.72 -34.42 -3.28
N SER A 75 45.31 -33.70 -2.22
CA SER A 75 44.15 -32.79 -2.27
C SER A 75 44.45 -31.42 -2.91
N LEU A 76 45.73 -31.05 -3.04
CA LEU A 76 46.15 -29.68 -3.36
C LEU A 76 46.80 -29.48 -4.74
N TYR A 77 46.94 -30.49 -5.60
CA TYR A 77 47.73 -30.31 -6.83
C TYR A 77 47.20 -31.04 -8.07
N GLY A 78 45.96 -30.70 -8.43
CA GLY A 78 45.42 -30.97 -9.75
C GLY A 78 46.41 -30.63 -10.88
N ALA A 79 46.69 -31.63 -11.71
CA ALA A 79 47.24 -31.60 -13.06
C ALA A 79 47.90 -30.29 -13.55
N ASN A 80 49.24 -30.32 -13.69
CA ASN A 80 49.96 -30.01 -14.96
C ASN A 80 51.46 -29.74 -14.71
N ASN A 81 52.28 -30.81 -14.66
CA ASN A 81 53.62 -30.87 -15.29
C ASN A 81 54.30 -32.24 -15.03
N GLU A 82 53.69 -33.35 -15.41
CA GLU A 82 54.20 -34.71 -15.10
C GLU A 82 55.62 -34.99 -15.60
N LYS A 83 56.08 -34.37 -16.70
CA LYS A 83 57.49 -34.52 -17.14
C LYS A 83 58.50 -33.70 -16.32
N LEU A 84 58.07 -32.61 -15.69
CA LEU A 84 58.92 -31.76 -14.86
C LEU A 84 58.98 -32.33 -13.43
N VAL A 85 57.82 -32.79 -12.93
CA VAL A 85 57.69 -33.51 -11.65
C VAL A 85 58.50 -34.82 -11.67
N ALA A 86 58.46 -35.60 -12.76
CA ALA A 86 59.26 -36.83 -12.88
C ALA A 86 60.78 -36.59 -12.94
N LYS A 87 61.25 -35.48 -13.54
CA LYS A 87 62.69 -35.14 -13.59
C LYS A 87 63.22 -34.71 -12.21
N TYR A 88 62.45 -33.91 -11.47
CA TYR A 88 62.82 -33.49 -10.11
C TYR A 88 62.64 -34.63 -9.09
N LEU A 89 61.65 -35.51 -9.24
CA LEU A 89 61.54 -36.74 -8.44
C LEU A 89 62.69 -37.72 -8.69
N SER A 90 63.19 -37.85 -9.92
CA SER A 90 64.37 -38.68 -10.23
C SER A 90 65.64 -38.16 -9.56
N SER A 91 65.89 -36.85 -9.60
CA SER A 91 67.04 -36.21 -8.92
C SER A 91 66.92 -36.33 -7.39
N ALA A 92 65.72 -36.11 -6.84
CA ALA A 92 65.46 -36.32 -5.42
C ALA A 92 65.62 -37.79 -5.00
N LYS A 93 65.35 -38.75 -5.89
CA LYS A 93 65.51 -40.20 -5.63
C LYS A 93 66.97 -40.65 -5.63
N GLU A 94 67.86 -40.00 -6.38
CA GLU A 94 69.32 -40.21 -6.30
C GLU A 94 69.92 -39.56 -5.04
N ASP A 95 69.49 -38.36 -4.69
CA ASP A 95 69.93 -37.69 -3.45
C ASP A 95 69.43 -38.44 -2.20
N ILE A 96 68.20 -38.98 -2.22
CA ILE A 96 67.66 -39.84 -1.15
C ILE A 96 68.43 -41.16 -1.05
N LYS A 97 68.85 -41.79 -2.16
CA LYS A 97 69.70 -43.00 -2.11
C LYS A 97 71.09 -42.74 -1.50
N SER A 98 71.64 -41.54 -1.68
CA SER A 98 72.92 -41.15 -1.05
C SER A 98 72.80 -40.93 0.47
N VAL A 99 71.63 -40.50 0.93
CA VAL A 99 71.29 -40.38 2.36
C VAL A 99 70.96 -41.74 2.96
N ASP A 100 70.30 -42.63 2.22
CA ASP A 100 70.02 -44.01 2.66
C ASP A 100 71.33 -44.82 2.79
N ALA A 101 72.34 -44.57 1.95
CA ALA A 101 73.68 -45.15 2.08
C ALA A 101 74.49 -44.59 3.28
N LEU A 102 74.25 -43.35 3.72
CA LEU A 102 74.89 -42.74 4.90
C LEU A 102 74.16 -43.08 6.21
N VAL A 103 72.84 -43.26 6.16
CA VAL A 103 72.02 -43.74 7.29
C VAL A 103 72.19 -45.25 7.49
N SER A 104 72.44 -46.01 6.41
CA SER A 104 72.77 -47.44 6.49
C SER A 104 74.23 -47.71 6.93
N ALA A 105 75.09 -46.70 7.01
CA ALA A 105 76.51 -46.83 7.38
C ALA A 105 76.89 -46.28 8.76
N SER A 106 75.95 -45.81 9.59
CA SER A 106 76.25 -45.39 10.97
C SER A 106 75.39 -46.14 11.99
N ASN A 107 76.05 -47.01 12.77
CA ASN A 107 75.47 -47.69 13.93
C ASN A 107 75.24 -46.71 15.10
N LEU A 108 74.77 -45.49 14.80
CA LEU A 108 74.83 -44.34 15.71
C LEU A 108 73.84 -44.47 16.88
N LYS A 109 72.69 -45.13 16.67
CA LYS A 109 71.72 -45.38 17.74
C LYS A 109 72.25 -46.42 18.76
N GLY A 110 72.90 -47.47 18.27
CA GLY A 110 73.58 -48.46 19.11
C GLY A 110 74.82 -47.89 19.81
N GLN A 111 75.62 -47.09 19.10
CA GLN A 111 76.79 -46.41 19.65
C GLN A 111 76.41 -45.33 20.69
N LEU A 112 75.32 -44.60 20.49
CA LEU A 112 74.83 -43.62 21.47
C LEU A 112 74.31 -44.30 22.73
N HIS A 113 73.58 -45.41 22.61
CA HIS A 113 73.10 -46.17 23.76
C HIS A 113 74.26 -46.83 24.52
N ALA A 114 75.23 -47.43 23.81
CA ALA A 114 76.44 -47.98 24.41
C ALA A 114 77.29 -46.89 25.07
N PHE A 115 77.41 -45.70 24.47
CA PHE A 115 78.12 -44.57 25.06
C PHE A 115 77.45 -44.03 26.33
N VAL A 116 76.12 -43.96 26.38
CA VAL A 116 75.40 -43.53 27.60
C VAL A 116 75.65 -44.52 28.74
N GLU A 117 75.62 -45.82 28.45
CA GLU A 117 75.86 -46.86 29.44
C GLU A 117 77.33 -46.89 29.90
N GLU A 118 78.27 -46.78 28.95
CA GLU A 118 79.70 -46.70 29.24
C GLU A 118 80.08 -45.40 29.97
N SER A 119 79.43 -44.27 29.63
CA SER A 119 79.60 -43.00 30.32
C SER A 119 79.08 -43.06 31.76
N ALA A 120 77.97 -43.75 32.02
CA ALA A 120 77.46 -43.95 33.38
C ALA A 120 78.44 -44.78 34.23
N ARG A 121 79.00 -45.87 33.67
CA ARG A 121 80.05 -46.67 34.34
C ARG A 121 81.32 -45.84 34.59
N THR A 122 81.74 -45.07 33.59
CA THR A 122 82.94 -44.23 33.68
C THR A 122 82.77 -43.09 34.69
N ASN A 123 81.59 -42.46 34.76
CA ASN A 123 81.30 -41.43 35.78
C ASN A 123 81.32 -41.99 37.20
N ARG A 124 80.79 -43.19 37.44
CA ARG A 124 80.92 -43.86 38.75
C ARG A 124 82.38 -44.12 39.11
N ARG A 125 83.18 -44.55 38.13
CA ARG A 125 84.63 -44.78 38.33
C ARG A 125 85.35 -43.47 38.66
N ILE A 126 85.06 -42.38 37.94
CA ILE A 126 85.60 -41.04 38.22
C ILE A 126 85.19 -40.54 39.61
N PHE A 127 83.94 -40.75 40.01
CA PHE A 127 83.45 -40.33 41.33
C PHE A 127 84.21 -41.03 42.47
N ASN A 128 84.36 -42.35 42.38
CA ASN A 128 85.14 -43.13 43.34
C ASN A 128 86.61 -42.68 43.38
N LEU A 129 87.23 -42.47 42.21
CA LEU A 129 88.62 -42.01 42.11
C LEU A 129 88.82 -40.58 42.65
N LYS A 130 87.86 -39.67 42.45
CA LYS A 130 87.92 -38.29 42.98
C LYS A 130 87.90 -38.25 44.51
N SER A 131 87.13 -39.14 45.14
CA SER A 131 87.12 -39.28 46.60
C SER A 131 88.48 -39.75 47.14
N LYS A 132 89.08 -40.73 46.48
CA LYS A 132 90.42 -41.26 46.80
C LYS A 132 91.49 -40.19 46.65
N TRP A 133 91.46 -39.43 45.55
CA TRP A 133 92.37 -38.31 45.28
C TRP A 133 92.36 -37.28 46.42
N LYS A 134 91.18 -36.89 46.92
CA LYS A 134 91.07 -35.90 47.99
C LYS A 134 91.72 -36.38 49.30
N GLY A 135 91.58 -37.66 49.63
CA GLY A 135 92.18 -38.28 50.81
C GLY A 135 93.72 -38.38 50.74
N GLU A 136 94.24 -38.90 49.63
CA GLU A 136 95.69 -39.04 49.42
C GLU A 136 96.39 -37.68 49.39
N THR A 137 95.78 -36.70 48.73
CA THR A 137 96.23 -35.31 48.64
C THR A 137 96.38 -34.64 50.01
N LYS A 138 95.39 -34.79 50.91
CA LYS A 138 95.45 -34.24 52.27
C LYS A 138 96.58 -34.88 53.07
N THR A 139 96.75 -36.20 52.91
CA THR A 139 97.77 -36.95 53.65
C THR A 139 99.18 -36.57 53.21
N LEU A 140 99.41 -36.38 51.90
CA LEU A 140 100.72 -35.99 51.36
C LEU A 140 101.13 -34.58 51.84
N LEU A 141 100.19 -33.63 51.90
CA LEU A 141 100.45 -32.29 52.40
C LEU A 141 100.88 -32.29 53.87
N ASN A 142 100.20 -33.09 54.71
CA ASN A 142 100.51 -33.21 56.12
C ASN A 142 101.89 -33.84 56.36
N GLN A 143 102.23 -34.88 55.59
CA GLN A 143 103.54 -35.52 55.70
C GLN A 143 104.68 -34.57 55.28
N TYR A 144 104.50 -33.80 54.21
CA TYR A 144 105.47 -32.78 53.80
C TYR A 144 105.65 -31.71 54.88
N ALA A 145 104.56 -31.20 55.47
CA ALA A 145 104.65 -30.19 56.53
C ALA A 145 105.44 -30.70 57.75
N SER A 146 105.23 -31.97 58.13
CA SER A 146 106.01 -32.60 59.20
C SER A 146 107.49 -32.76 58.82
N LEU A 147 107.79 -33.12 57.58
CA LEU A 147 109.17 -33.28 57.12
C LEU A 147 109.90 -31.94 57.07
N ARG A 148 109.25 -30.90 56.54
CA ARG A 148 109.78 -29.53 56.52
C ARG A 148 110.19 -29.06 57.89
N LYS A 149 109.35 -29.27 58.91
CA LYS A 149 109.66 -28.86 60.28
C LYS A 149 110.96 -29.52 60.78
N LYS A 150 111.09 -30.83 60.59
CA LYS A 150 112.29 -31.58 60.99
C LYS A 150 113.53 -31.17 60.20
N ILE A 151 113.40 -30.81 58.92
CA ILE A 151 114.50 -30.29 58.11
C ILE A 151 115.00 -28.96 58.66
N LEU A 152 114.09 -28.02 58.92
CA LEU A 152 114.49 -26.73 59.46
C LEU A 152 115.19 -26.91 60.81
N GLU A 153 114.65 -27.74 61.70
CA GLU A 153 115.30 -28.05 62.97
C GLU A 153 116.73 -28.61 62.77
N ALA A 154 116.93 -29.52 61.81
CA ALA A 154 118.24 -30.10 61.53
C ALA A 154 119.22 -29.11 60.86
N VAL A 155 118.72 -28.21 60.00
CA VAL A 155 119.52 -27.17 59.35
C VAL A 155 119.94 -26.13 60.40
N ASP A 156 119.00 -25.66 61.22
CA ASP A 156 119.27 -24.69 62.28
C ASP A 156 120.27 -25.25 63.29
N GLU A 157 120.15 -26.54 63.66
CA GLU A 157 121.12 -27.19 64.55
C GLU A 157 122.52 -27.29 63.92
N ALA A 158 122.60 -27.60 62.62
CA ALA A 158 123.87 -27.69 61.90
C ALA A 158 124.51 -26.31 61.68
N GLU A 159 123.74 -25.28 61.34
CA GLU A 159 124.22 -23.89 61.24
C GLU A 159 124.66 -23.35 62.59
N PHE A 160 123.91 -23.62 63.67
CA PHE A 160 124.29 -23.20 65.01
C PHE A 160 125.63 -23.83 65.43
N LYS A 161 125.83 -25.13 65.18
CA LYS A 161 127.13 -25.78 65.40
C LYS A 161 128.24 -25.12 64.58
N LEU A 162 127.97 -24.80 63.32
CA LEU A 162 128.92 -24.12 62.43
C LEU A 162 129.37 -22.76 62.99
N VAL A 163 128.42 -21.97 63.51
CA VAL A 163 128.71 -20.65 64.09
C VAL A 163 129.47 -20.80 65.41
N MET A 164 129.02 -21.66 66.31
CA MET A 164 129.66 -21.90 67.61
C MET A 164 131.11 -22.41 67.43
N ASP A 165 131.33 -23.37 66.54
CA ASP A 165 132.68 -23.89 66.29
C ASP A 165 133.56 -22.83 65.61
N ALA A 166 133.01 -21.99 64.71
CA ALA A 166 133.75 -20.89 64.07
C ALA A 166 134.20 -19.82 65.07
N GLU A 167 133.35 -19.49 66.04
CA GLU A 167 133.65 -18.54 67.11
C GLU A 167 134.74 -19.08 68.06
N THR A 168 134.72 -20.40 68.30
CA THR A 168 135.78 -21.09 69.05
C THR A 168 137.13 -21.01 68.31
N ILE A 169 137.13 -21.10 66.97
CA ILE A 169 138.34 -21.05 66.15
C ILE A 169 138.92 -19.63 66.05
N SER A 170 138.09 -18.58 66.10
CA SER A 170 138.52 -17.18 66.13
C SER A 170 139.48 -16.84 67.28
N SER A 171 139.48 -17.63 68.37
CA SER A 171 140.30 -17.40 69.56
C SER A 171 141.72 -18.00 69.50
N ARG A 172 142.07 -18.70 68.42
CA ARG A 172 143.34 -19.45 68.28
C ARG A 172 144.42 -18.67 67.51
N PRO A 173 145.72 -19.02 67.63
CA PRO A 173 146.79 -18.37 66.84
C PRO A 173 146.62 -18.57 65.32
N GLN A 174 147.06 -17.59 64.53
CA GLN A 174 146.72 -17.39 63.11
C GLN A 174 146.92 -18.62 62.20
N ASN A 175 147.96 -19.42 62.44
CA ASN A 175 148.24 -20.62 61.64
C ASN A 175 147.24 -21.76 61.90
N GLU A 176 146.68 -21.84 63.12
CA GLU A 176 145.62 -22.79 63.45
C GLU A 176 144.23 -22.32 63.00
N ILE A 177 144.00 -21.00 62.93
CA ILE A 177 142.74 -20.44 62.43
C ILE A 177 142.49 -20.92 61.00
N LYS A 178 143.48 -20.79 60.10
CA LYS A 178 143.31 -21.17 58.70
C LYS A 178 142.95 -22.65 58.55
N THR A 179 143.68 -23.53 59.23
CA THR A 179 143.41 -24.97 59.20
C THR A 179 142.08 -25.33 59.88
N GLY A 180 141.70 -24.59 60.92
CA GLY A 180 140.42 -24.76 61.62
C GLY A 180 139.22 -24.38 60.75
N ILE A 181 139.29 -23.23 60.07
CA ILE A 181 138.26 -22.76 59.13
C ILE A 181 138.13 -23.73 57.95
N GLU A 182 139.25 -24.19 57.37
CA GLU A 182 139.22 -25.17 56.26
C GLU A 182 138.61 -26.51 56.70
N LYS A 183 138.81 -26.96 57.94
CA LYS A 183 138.17 -28.18 58.45
C LYS A 183 136.68 -28.01 58.70
N LEU A 184 136.23 -26.87 59.21
CA LEU A 184 134.80 -26.59 59.45
C LEU A 184 134.00 -26.50 58.15
N LEU A 185 134.51 -25.73 57.19
CA LEU A 185 133.90 -25.59 55.86
C LEU A 185 133.82 -26.94 55.15
N ASN A 186 134.77 -27.85 55.35
CA ASN A 186 134.72 -29.18 54.76
C ASN A 186 133.82 -30.17 55.52
N ARG A 187 133.59 -29.99 56.83
CA ARG A 187 132.80 -30.94 57.63
C ARG A 187 131.31 -30.63 57.58
N ASP A 188 130.93 -29.39 57.91
CA ASP A 188 129.56 -29.09 58.29
C ASP A 188 128.79 -28.33 57.18
N TYR A 189 129.48 -27.54 56.35
CA TYR A 189 128.84 -26.83 55.22
C TYR A 189 128.21 -27.77 54.17
N PRO A 190 128.83 -28.91 53.78
CA PRO A 190 128.19 -29.85 52.87
C PRO A 190 126.89 -30.43 53.42
N ILE A 191 126.76 -30.58 54.75
CA ILE A 191 125.54 -31.07 55.40
C ILE A 191 124.40 -30.07 55.21
N VAL A 192 124.64 -28.81 55.55
CA VAL A 192 123.64 -27.73 55.43
C VAL A 192 123.22 -27.54 53.96
N SER A 193 124.19 -27.49 53.04
CA SER A 193 123.91 -27.37 51.60
C SER A 193 123.07 -28.56 51.09
N THR A 194 123.46 -29.80 51.44
CA THR A 194 122.76 -31.00 50.99
C THR A 194 121.33 -31.07 51.56
N LEU A 195 121.12 -30.69 52.83
CA LEU A 195 119.78 -30.63 53.44
C LEU A 195 118.90 -29.56 52.78
N LYS A 196 119.47 -28.41 52.43
CA LYS A 196 118.75 -27.34 51.73
C LYS A 196 118.36 -27.75 50.31
N ASP A 197 119.27 -28.40 49.59
CA ASP A 197 118.99 -28.94 48.25
C ASP A 197 117.93 -30.04 48.33
N LEU A 198 118.00 -30.91 49.34
CA LEU A 198 117.01 -31.94 49.61
C LEU A 198 115.62 -31.33 49.87
N PHE A 199 115.56 -30.25 50.66
CA PHE A 199 114.32 -29.51 50.88
C PHE A 199 113.75 -28.93 49.59
N GLY A 200 114.61 -28.36 48.74
CA GLY A 200 114.23 -27.86 47.42
C GLY A 200 113.61 -28.96 46.55
N GLN A 201 114.25 -30.14 46.49
CA GLN A 201 113.69 -31.25 45.72
C GLN A 201 112.37 -31.79 46.31
N PHE A 202 112.20 -31.79 47.64
CA PHE A 202 110.91 -32.14 48.25
C PHE A 202 109.82 -31.08 47.98
N GLN A 203 110.16 -29.80 47.82
CA GLN A 203 109.19 -28.80 47.35
C GLN A 203 108.75 -29.06 45.91
N GLU A 204 109.66 -29.53 45.08
CA GLU A 204 109.34 -29.91 43.70
C GLU A 204 108.21 -30.95 43.66
N TYR A 205 108.12 -31.87 44.63
CA TYR A 205 106.99 -32.81 44.73
C TYR A 205 105.63 -32.12 44.89
N LEU A 206 105.56 -31.01 45.65
CA LEU A 206 104.32 -30.25 45.82
C LEU A 206 103.96 -29.45 44.58
N LEU A 207 104.95 -28.85 43.91
CA LEU A 207 104.76 -28.17 42.64
C LEU A 207 104.24 -29.12 41.57
N ILE A 208 104.86 -30.30 41.44
CA ILE A 208 104.41 -31.36 40.55
C ILE A 208 102.98 -31.78 40.88
N ARG A 209 102.62 -31.87 42.17
CA ARG A 209 101.23 -32.15 42.57
C ARG A 209 100.25 -31.07 42.11
N ALA A 210 100.61 -29.80 42.27
CA ALA A 210 99.79 -28.68 41.87
C ALA A 210 99.60 -28.68 40.35
N GLU A 211 100.69 -28.86 39.61
CA GLU A 211 100.71 -28.94 38.14
C GLU A 211 99.88 -30.13 37.64
N LEU A 212 99.98 -31.29 38.30
CA LEU A 212 99.17 -32.48 38.02
C LEU A 212 97.66 -32.20 38.13
N GLY A 213 97.25 -31.39 39.10
CA GLY A 213 95.85 -30.99 39.28
C GLY A 213 95.30 -30.10 38.16
N SER A 214 96.16 -29.28 37.53
CA SER A 214 95.78 -28.33 36.49
C SER A 214 95.87 -28.88 35.06
N LEU A 215 96.45 -30.06 34.85
CA LEU A 215 96.66 -30.59 33.49
C LEU A 215 95.37 -30.82 32.72
N GLU A 216 95.24 -30.23 31.54
CA GLU A 216 94.02 -30.36 30.74
C GLU A 216 94.07 -31.45 29.66
N ALA A 217 95.26 -31.95 29.32
CA ALA A 217 95.45 -32.96 28.28
C ALA A 217 96.40 -34.10 28.74
N PRO A 218 96.14 -35.36 28.34
CA PRO A 218 96.93 -36.51 28.78
C PRO A 218 98.36 -36.53 28.25
N GLU A 219 98.65 -35.84 27.13
CA GLU A 219 99.99 -35.78 26.51
C GLU A 219 101.03 -35.14 27.44
N TYR A 220 100.63 -34.18 28.27
CA TYR A 220 101.48 -33.57 29.28
C TYR A 220 101.75 -34.47 30.48
N MET A 221 101.18 -35.69 30.52
CA MET A 221 101.43 -36.59 31.63
C MET A 221 102.77 -37.26 31.63
N VAL A 222 103.26 -37.64 30.46
CA VAL A 222 104.55 -38.31 30.34
C VAL A 222 105.70 -37.38 30.78
N PRO A 223 105.76 -36.10 30.34
CA PRO A 223 106.79 -35.17 30.81
C PRO A 223 106.73 -34.92 32.32
N LEU A 224 105.54 -34.73 32.88
CA LEU A 224 105.38 -34.43 34.31
C LEU A 224 105.72 -35.64 35.20
N LYS A 225 105.35 -36.86 34.77
CA LYS A 225 105.78 -38.10 35.44
C LYS A 225 107.30 -38.30 35.32
N GLY A 226 107.91 -37.85 34.23
CA GLY A 226 109.36 -37.77 34.05
C GLY A 226 110.03 -36.81 35.03
N LYS A 227 109.51 -35.57 35.18
CA LYS A 227 109.99 -34.62 36.20
C LYS A 227 109.90 -35.20 37.61
N PHE A 228 108.80 -35.87 37.93
CA PHE A 228 108.62 -36.55 39.21
C PHE A 228 109.68 -37.62 39.45
N LYS A 229 109.91 -38.52 38.49
CA LYS A 229 110.95 -39.56 38.61
C LYS A 229 112.35 -38.95 38.74
N ALA A 230 112.65 -37.87 38.03
CA ALA A 230 113.92 -37.18 38.12
C ALA A 230 114.13 -36.52 39.49
N ALA A 231 113.13 -35.80 40.00
CA ALA A 231 113.15 -35.24 41.35
C ALA A 231 113.28 -36.36 42.39
N SER A 232 112.60 -37.48 42.18
CA SER A 232 112.66 -38.63 43.08
C SER A 232 114.05 -39.22 43.16
N ALA A 233 114.69 -39.48 42.01
CA ALA A 233 116.04 -39.99 41.95
C ALA A 233 117.07 -39.01 42.54
N ARG A 234 116.86 -37.69 42.38
CA ARG A 234 117.71 -36.67 43.01
C ARG A 234 117.60 -36.68 44.52
N ILE A 235 116.39 -36.78 45.07
CA ILE A 235 116.18 -36.91 46.52
C ILE A 235 116.91 -38.15 47.04
N GLU A 236 116.78 -39.29 46.37
CA GLU A 236 117.44 -40.53 46.77
C GLU A 236 118.97 -40.41 46.73
N SER A 237 119.52 -39.79 45.68
CA SER A 237 120.95 -39.47 45.57
C SER A 237 121.43 -38.54 46.69
N LEU A 238 120.67 -37.49 47.00
CA LEU A 238 121.00 -36.54 48.07
C LEU A 238 120.91 -37.20 49.45
N ILE A 239 119.95 -38.09 49.68
CA ILE A 239 119.88 -38.89 50.92
C ILE A 239 121.12 -39.78 51.05
N ASN A 240 121.53 -40.46 49.97
CA ASN A 240 122.72 -41.30 49.96
C ASN A 240 124.02 -40.48 50.13
N ALA A 241 124.06 -39.25 49.62
CA ALA A 241 125.17 -38.32 49.87
C ALA A 241 125.20 -37.92 51.35
N LEU A 242 124.03 -37.65 51.94
CA LEU A 242 123.89 -37.35 53.37
C LEU A 242 124.35 -38.54 54.25
N GLU A 243 124.10 -39.79 53.83
CA GLU A 243 124.58 -41.01 54.53
C GLU A 243 126.11 -41.10 54.65
N LYS A 244 126.86 -40.47 53.74
CA LYS A 244 128.33 -40.45 53.75
C LYS A 244 128.93 -39.34 54.61
N LEU A 245 128.10 -38.37 55.00
CA LEU A 245 128.50 -37.27 55.88
C LEU A 245 128.26 -37.69 57.35
N PRO A 246 128.95 -37.07 58.33
CA PRO A 246 128.81 -37.42 59.74
C PRO A 246 127.50 -36.88 60.37
N VAL A 247 126.36 -37.20 59.75
CA VAL A 247 125.01 -36.85 60.20
C VAL A 247 124.40 -38.00 60.98
N ASP A 248 123.54 -37.71 61.95
CA ASP A 248 122.82 -38.74 62.70
C ASP A 248 121.99 -39.63 61.75
N LYS A 249 122.26 -40.94 61.79
CA LYS A 249 121.54 -41.96 61.02
C LYS A 249 120.02 -41.90 61.23
N LYS A 250 119.54 -41.45 62.40
CA LYS A 250 118.10 -41.25 62.65
C LYS A 250 117.51 -40.20 61.73
N ILE A 251 118.21 -39.09 61.51
CA ILE A 251 117.76 -38.01 60.62
C ILE A 251 117.65 -38.54 59.18
N ILE A 252 118.67 -39.27 58.72
CA ILE A 252 118.68 -39.89 57.38
C ILE A 252 117.51 -40.87 57.21
N SER A 253 117.22 -41.70 58.22
CA SER A 253 116.09 -42.65 58.15
C SER A 253 114.73 -41.96 58.00
N VAL A 254 114.54 -40.78 58.60
CA VAL A 254 113.33 -39.97 58.44
C VAL A 254 113.18 -39.51 56.99
N PHE A 255 114.26 -39.06 56.37
CA PHE A 255 114.24 -38.67 54.96
C PHE A 255 113.92 -39.81 54.02
N LYS A 256 114.53 -40.97 54.23
CA LYS A 256 114.32 -42.17 53.40
C LYS A 256 112.87 -42.64 53.47
N ASN A 257 112.31 -42.71 54.68
CA ASN A 257 110.91 -43.11 54.89
C ASN A 257 109.91 -42.07 54.37
N ALA A 258 110.22 -40.78 54.53
CA ALA A 258 109.37 -39.73 53.99
C ALA A 258 109.38 -39.75 52.45
N HIS A 259 110.55 -39.90 51.84
CA HIS A 259 110.69 -40.01 50.39
C HIS A 259 109.84 -41.15 49.83
N SER A 260 110.01 -42.37 50.35
CA SER A 260 109.26 -43.55 49.86
C SER A 260 107.75 -43.37 50.03
N SER A 261 107.30 -42.85 51.19
CA SER A 261 105.88 -42.61 51.43
C SER A 261 105.28 -41.51 50.56
N LEU A 262 105.98 -40.39 50.35
CA LEU A 262 105.46 -39.29 49.52
C LEU A 262 105.49 -39.68 48.05
N ALA A 263 106.54 -40.36 47.58
CA ALA A 263 106.67 -40.78 46.19
C ALA A 263 105.54 -41.74 45.80
N SER A 264 105.30 -42.78 46.59
CA SER A 264 104.23 -43.76 46.34
C SER A 264 102.85 -43.09 46.27
N LYS A 265 102.55 -42.15 47.17
CA LYS A 265 101.27 -41.43 47.16
C LYS A 265 101.13 -40.51 45.96
N LEU A 266 102.19 -39.79 45.59
CA LEU A 266 102.14 -38.90 44.42
C LEU A 266 101.94 -39.71 43.12
N GLU A 267 102.59 -40.87 43.01
CA GLU A 267 102.44 -41.78 41.88
C GLU A 267 100.99 -42.27 41.72
N GLY A 268 100.30 -42.60 42.82
CA GLY A 268 98.87 -42.92 42.80
C GLY A 268 97.98 -41.78 42.27
N LEU A 269 98.36 -40.51 42.48
CA LEU A 269 97.60 -39.36 41.96
C LEU A 269 97.73 -39.23 40.44
N PHE A 270 98.86 -39.63 39.83
CA PHE A 270 99.06 -39.59 38.37
C PHE A 270 98.05 -40.50 37.66
N ASP A 271 97.86 -41.71 38.18
CA ASP A 271 96.94 -42.70 37.59
C ASP A 271 95.49 -42.19 37.65
N ILE A 272 95.13 -41.50 38.74
CA ILE A 272 93.80 -40.89 38.89
C ILE A 272 93.59 -39.76 37.86
N ARG A 273 94.59 -38.89 37.64
CA ARG A 273 94.45 -37.77 36.69
C ARG A 273 94.34 -38.27 35.25
N LEU A 274 95.10 -39.30 34.88
CA LEU A 274 95.05 -39.87 33.55
C LEU A 274 93.63 -40.37 33.20
N ALA A 275 93.00 -41.10 34.13
CA ALA A 275 91.63 -41.60 33.95
C ALA A 275 90.59 -40.47 33.75
N ILE A 276 90.77 -39.32 34.42
CA ILE A 276 89.89 -38.16 34.25
C ILE A 276 90.05 -37.55 32.85
N LEU A 277 91.29 -37.46 32.36
CA LEU A 277 91.60 -36.84 31.07
C LEU A 277 91.13 -37.68 29.88
N GLU A 278 91.27 -39.00 29.96
CA GLU A 278 90.77 -39.93 28.93
C GLU A 278 89.24 -39.83 28.75
N ALA A 279 88.49 -39.74 29.85
CA ALA A 279 87.05 -39.57 29.79
C ALA A 279 86.63 -38.24 29.13
N LYS A 280 87.39 -37.16 29.35
CA LYS A 280 87.18 -35.86 28.71
C LYS A 280 87.40 -35.92 27.20
N LYS A 281 88.43 -36.64 26.74
CA LYS A 281 88.76 -36.82 25.31
C LYS A 281 87.66 -37.59 24.56
N LYS A 282 87.15 -38.68 25.14
CA LYS A 282 86.08 -39.49 24.53
C LYS A 282 84.77 -38.69 24.37
N LYS A 283 84.45 -37.81 25.33
CA LYS A 283 83.32 -36.86 25.19
C LYS A 283 83.50 -35.90 24.01
N ALA A 284 84.70 -35.37 23.81
CA ALA A 284 84.97 -34.40 22.74
C ALA A 284 84.85 -35.02 21.34
N GLN A 285 85.31 -36.27 21.16
CA GLN A 285 85.21 -36.99 19.88
C GLN A 285 83.76 -37.22 19.44
N LEU A 286 82.87 -37.63 20.35
CA LEU A 286 81.45 -37.86 20.04
C LEU A 286 80.70 -36.57 19.68
N VAL A 287 81.07 -35.44 20.28
CA VAL A 287 80.51 -34.12 19.90
C VAL A 287 80.96 -33.73 18.48
N GLN A 288 82.16 -34.11 18.07
CA GLN A 288 82.69 -33.82 16.73
C GLN A 288 82.04 -34.69 15.64
N GLU A 289 81.68 -35.95 15.93
CA GLU A 289 80.90 -36.82 15.03
C GLU A 289 79.44 -36.37 14.90
N LEU A 290 78.81 -35.87 15.98
CA LEU A 290 77.48 -35.25 15.91
C LEU A 290 77.50 -33.96 15.07
N ALA A 291 78.57 -33.17 15.14
CA ALA A 291 78.72 -31.95 14.37
C ALA A 291 78.92 -32.20 12.86
N SER A 292 79.57 -33.30 12.45
CA SER A 292 79.71 -33.65 11.02
C SER A 292 78.41 -34.15 10.41
N ILE A 293 77.60 -34.89 11.16
CA ILE A 293 76.25 -35.32 10.74
C ILE A 293 75.30 -34.11 10.64
N THR A 294 75.40 -33.15 11.56
CA THR A 294 74.59 -31.91 11.49
C THR A 294 74.97 -31.05 10.27
N LYS A 295 76.26 -30.97 9.92
CA LYS A 295 76.72 -30.31 8.68
C LYS A 295 76.27 -31.03 7.41
N ALA A 296 76.21 -32.36 7.40
CA ALA A 296 75.67 -33.13 6.27
C ALA A 296 74.15 -32.90 6.10
N LEU A 297 73.41 -32.78 7.21
CA LEU A 297 71.98 -32.47 7.23
C LEU A 297 71.69 -31.03 6.75
N ASP A 298 72.52 -30.06 7.13
CA ASP A 298 72.43 -28.67 6.66
C ASP A 298 72.78 -28.53 5.17
N ASN A 299 73.74 -29.32 4.65
CA ASN A 299 74.03 -29.36 3.21
C ASN A 299 72.90 -30.02 2.42
N LEU A 300 72.26 -31.07 2.96
CA LEU A 300 71.06 -31.67 2.37
C LEU A 300 69.88 -30.68 2.35
N SER A 301 69.67 -29.94 3.44
CA SER A 301 68.66 -28.87 3.55
C SER A 301 68.92 -27.75 2.52
N ARG A 302 70.17 -27.29 2.39
CA ARG A 302 70.53 -26.25 1.41
C ARG A 302 70.42 -26.72 -0.04
N ASN A 303 70.80 -27.97 -0.35
CA ASN A 303 70.63 -28.54 -1.69
C ASN A 303 69.17 -28.84 -2.04
N LEU A 304 68.36 -29.35 -1.10
CA LEU A 304 66.90 -29.49 -1.33
C LEU A 304 66.25 -28.13 -1.53
N THR A 305 66.64 -27.12 -0.75
CA THR A 305 66.12 -25.76 -0.87
C THR A 305 66.55 -25.12 -2.20
N SER A 306 67.78 -25.34 -2.68
CA SER A 306 68.21 -24.83 -3.99
C SER A 306 67.58 -25.57 -5.17
N THR A 307 67.35 -26.89 -5.08
CA THR A 307 66.68 -27.69 -6.11
C THR A 307 65.17 -27.42 -6.15
N ILE A 308 64.53 -27.20 -4.99
CA ILE A 308 63.11 -26.80 -4.91
C ILE A 308 62.95 -25.34 -5.34
N THR A 309 63.87 -24.43 -5.00
CA THR A 309 63.82 -23.03 -5.45
C THR A 309 64.09 -22.90 -6.96
N SER A 310 64.93 -23.75 -7.55
CA SER A 310 65.16 -23.81 -9.01
C SER A 310 64.11 -24.63 -9.78
N ALA A 311 63.40 -25.55 -9.13
CA ALA A 311 62.19 -26.17 -9.65
C ALA A 311 60.98 -25.22 -9.61
N VAL A 312 60.81 -24.44 -8.53
CA VAL A 312 59.75 -23.43 -8.39
C VAL A 312 60.01 -22.23 -9.30
N SER A 313 61.26 -21.79 -9.50
CA SER A 313 61.56 -20.69 -10.45
C SER A 313 61.46 -21.13 -11.92
N ASN A 314 61.73 -22.39 -12.27
CA ASN A 314 61.47 -22.92 -13.62
C ASN A 314 60.03 -23.41 -13.85
N LEU A 315 59.27 -23.79 -12.81
CA LEU A 315 57.81 -23.94 -12.91
C LEU A 315 57.12 -22.57 -12.98
N ALA A 316 57.61 -21.55 -12.29
CA ALA A 316 57.12 -20.17 -12.40
C ALA A 316 57.46 -19.56 -13.76
N ALA A 317 58.66 -19.79 -14.31
CA ALA A 317 59.03 -19.32 -15.65
C ALA A 317 58.30 -20.05 -16.80
N LYS A 318 57.88 -21.31 -16.62
CA LYS A 318 57.07 -22.06 -17.61
C LYS A 318 55.55 -21.98 -17.35
N GLN A 319 55.12 -21.52 -16.18
CA GLN A 319 53.75 -21.06 -15.94
C GLN A 319 53.54 -19.60 -16.39
N GLN A 320 54.54 -18.73 -16.39
CA GLN A 320 54.39 -17.34 -16.85
C GLN A 320 54.02 -17.24 -18.35
N GLU A 321 54.48 -18.17 -19.20
CA GLU A 321 54.15 -18.20 -20.63
C GLU A 321 52.80 -18.89 -20.94
N GLN A 322 52.38 -19.86 -20.12
CA GLN A 322 51.05 -20.47 -20.25
C GLN A 322 49.94 -19.75 -19.49
N LEU A 323 50.26 -18.87 -18.53
CA LEU A 323 49.29 -18.00 -17.86
C LEU A 323 48.93 -16.80 -18.76
N ASP A 324 49.87 -16.26 -19.55
CA ASP A 324 49.60 -15.16 -20.48
C ASP A 324 48.77 -15.61 -21.70
N LEU A 325 48.95 -16.86 -22.18
CA LEU A 325 48.07 -17.45 -23.20
C LEU A 325 46.70 -17.86 -22.63
N ARG A 326 46.61 -18.38 -21.40
CA ARG A 326 45.32 -18.70 -20.75
C ARG A 326 44.55 -17.45 -20.33
N LEU A 327 45.21 -16.36 -19.92
CA LEU A 327 44.57 -15.06 -19.71
C LEU A 327 44.16 -14.42 -21.03
N LYS A 328 44.92 -14.55 -22.13
CA LYS A 328 44.49 -14.06 -23.45
C LYS A 328 43.33 -14.87 -24.04
N ILE A 329 43.25 -16.18 -23.79
CA ILE A 329 42.11 -17.03 -24.20
C ILE A 329 40.89 -16.81 -23.28
N MET A 330 41.07 -16.65 -21.96
CA MET A 330 39.96 -16.23 -21.08
C MET A 330 39.52 -14.80 -21.36
N ALA A 331 40.41 -13.87 -21.69
CA ALA A 331 40.07 -12.49 -22.07
C ALA A 331 39.52 -12.41 -23.50
N SER A 332 39.80 -13.36 -24.40
CA SER A 332 39.15 -13.44 -25.71
C SER A 332 37.80 -14.15 -25.63
N ILE A 333 37.60 -15.12 -24.73
CA ILE A 333 36.27 -15.70 -24.45
C ILE A 333 35.42 -14.70 -23.66
N LEU A 334 35.97 -14.03 -22.64
CA LEU A 334 35.30 -12.93 -21.93
C LEU A 334 35.09 -11.73 -22.85
N GLY A 335 36.04 -11.45 -23.74
CA GLY A 335 35.97 -10.39 -24.75
C GLY A 335 34.94 -10.69 -25.83
N VAL A 336 34.79 -11.94 -26.27
CA VAL A 336 33.72 -12.41 -27.18
C VAL A 336 32.39 -12.50 -26.45
N CYS A 337 32.35 -12.88 -25.16
CA CYS A 337 31.13 -12.83 -24.35
C CYS A 337 30.70 -11.40 -24.01
N ILE A 338 31.65 -10.46 -23.86
CA ILE A 338 31.41 -9.03 -23.69
C ILE A 338 31.06 -8.39 -25.04
N LEU A 339 31.69 -8.76 -26.16
CA LEU A 339 31.27 -8.34 -27.50
C LEU A 339 29.92 -8.93 -27.87
N PHE A 340 29.61 -10.15 -27.45
CA PHE A 340 28.30 -10.77 -27.59
C PHE A 340 27.31 -10.10 -26.65
N ALA A 341 27.66 -9.75 -25.40
CA ALA A 341 26.80 -8.99 -24.50
C ALA A 341 26.63 -7.51 -24.91
N ILE A 342 27.61 -6.92 -25.61
CA ILE A 342 27.57 -5.55 -26.16
C ILE A 342 26.86 -5.57 -27.51
N THR A 343 26.97 -6.61 -28.34
CA THR A 343 26.22 -6.71 -29.62
C THR A 343 24.80 -7.23 -29.41
N LEU A 344 24.58 -8.13 -28.46
CA LEU A 344 23.27 -8.50 -27.93
C LEU A 344 22.69 -7.34 -27.14
N GLY A 345 23.49 -6.62 -26.35
CA GLY A 345 23.09 -5.41 -25.63
C GLY A 345 22.81 -4.24 -26.56
N PHE A 346 23.58 -4.05 -27.63
CA PHE A 346 23.35 -3.04 -28.68
C PHE A 346 22.24 -3.48 -29.63
N SER A 347 22.05 -4.76 -29.90
CA SER A 347 20.89 -5.27 -30.65
C SER A 347 19.63 -5.16 -29.83
N ILE A 348 19.64 -5.53 -28.55
CA ILE A 348 18.54 -5.34 -27.60
C ILE A 348 18.30 -3.85 -27.38
N THR A 349 19.33 -3.02 -27.23
CA THR A 349 19.18 -1.56 -27.08
C THR A 349 18.71 -0.92 -28.37
N ARG A 350 19.16 -1.35 -29.56
CA ARG A 350 18.69 -0.84 -30.86
C ARG A 350 17.27 -1.33 -31.17
N PHE A 351 16.95 -2.57 -30.82
CA PHE A 351 15.62 -3.17 -30.96
C PHE A 351 14.64 -2.53 -29.97
N LEU A 352 15.04 -2.33 -28.72
CA LEU A 352 14.29 -1.57 -27.72
C LEU A 352 14.21 -0.10 -28.11
N LYS A 353 15.28 0.56 -28.59
CA LYS A 353 15.28 1.99 -28.96
C LYS A 353 14.46 2.26 -30.22
N GLN A 354 14.53 1.42 -31.27
CA GLN A 354 13.62 1.54 -32.43
C GLN A 354 12.15 1.32 -32.03
N ARG A 355 11.90 0.38 -31.11
CA ARG A 355 10.55 0.12 -30.61
C ARG A 355 10.09 1.25 -29.66
N PHE A 356 10.94 1.77 -28.78
CA PHE A 356 10.68 2.88 -27.87
C PHE A 356 10.52 4.21 -28.59
N GLU A 357 11.33 4.52 -29.61
CA GLU A 357 11.17 5.75 -30.40
C GLU A 357 9.81 5.77 -31.11
N SER A 358 9.36 4.63 -31.63
CA SER A 358 8.02 4.47 -32.23
C SER A 358 6.90 4.58 -31.19
N ILE A 359 7.11 4.09 -29.96
CA ILE A 359 6.19 4.22 -28.82
C ILE A 359 6.08 5.67 -28.36
N THR A 360 7.22 6.34 -28.18
CA THR A 360 7.28 7.74 -27.76
C THR A 360 6.68 8.64 -28.81
N ALA A 361 6.86 8.39 -30.11
CA ALA A 361 6.29 9.27 -31.13
C ALA A 361 4.76 9.28 -31.11
N ILE A 362 4.11 8.10 -31.07
CA ILE A 362 2.64 8.01 -31.07
C ILE A 362 2.06 8.47 -29.72
N LEU A 363 2.62 8.01 -28.59
CA LEU A 363 2.14 8.44 -27.28
C LEU A 363 2.40 9.94 -27.04
N HIS A 364 3.55 10.47 -27.46
CA HIS A 364 3.82 11.91 -27.36
C HIS A 364 2.84 12.71 -28.21
N THR A 365 2.49 12.23 -29.41
CA THR A 365 1.46 12.88 -30.25
C THR A 365 0.09 12.86 -29.55
N MET A 366 -0.31 11.73 -28.96
CA MET A 366 -1.57 11.61 -28.21
C MET A 366 -1.60 12.54 -26.99
N PHE A 367 -0.57 12.49 -26.13
CA PHE A 367 -0.49 13.31 -24.93
C PHE A 367 -0.32 14.81 -25.23
N SER A 368 0.41 15.16 -26.28
CA SER A 368 0.53 16.55 -26.75
C SER A 368 -0.82 17.11 -27.21
N ARG A 369 -1.59 16.32 -27.97
CA ARG A 369 -2.96 16.68 -28.36
C ARG A 369 -3.91 16.81 -27.17
N ILE A 370 -3.88 15.87 -26.22
CA ILE A 370 -4.67 15.97 -24.98
C ILE A 370 -4.30 17.24 -24.19
N SER A 371 -3.01 17.56 -24.04
CA SER A 371 -2.54 18.74 -23.30
C SER A 371 -2.93 20.06 -23.95
N THR A 372 -3.14 20.07 -25.27
CA THR A 372 -3.62 21.22 -26.03
C THR A 372 -5.14 21.25 -26.17
N GLY A 373 -5.84 20.34 -25.47
CA GLY A 373 -7.30 20.21 -25.50
C GLY A 373 -7.84 19.65 -26.82
N ASN A 374 -7.00 19.14 -27.71
CA ASN A 374 -7.41 18.55 -28.98
C ASN A 374 -7.71 17.05 -28.82
N PHE A 375 -9.00 16.69 -28.87
CA PHE A 375 -9.44 15.30 -28.76
C PHE A 375 -9.82 14.67 -30.11
N VAL A 376 -9.32 15.24 -31.21
CA VAL A 376 -9.52 14.68 -32.56
C VAL A 376 -8.37 13.71 -32.88
N PHE A 377 -8.71 12.43 -33.02
CA PHE A 377 -7.77 11.34 -33.29
C PHE A 377 -8.14 10.48 -34.51
N ASP A 378 -8.98 11.00 -35.41
CA ASP A 378 -9.48 10.28 -36.59
C ASP A 378 -8.36 9.83 -37.56
N ASP A 379 -7.21 10.50 -37.51
CA ASP A 379 -6.00 10.22 -38.29
C ASP A 379 -5.10 9.14 -37.66
N LEU A 380 -5.32 8.79 -36.39
CA LEU A 380 -4.56 7.77 -35.68
C LEU A 380 -5.22 6.40 -35.80
N LYS A 381 -4.48 5.42 -36.32
CA LYS A 381 -4.92 4.02 -36.41
C LYS A 381 -4.38 3.22 -35.23
N LYS A 382 -5.16 2.23 -34.78
CA LYS A 382 -4.70 1.25 -33.79
C LYS A 382 -3.38 0.61 -34.22
N VAL A 383 -2.47 0.49 -33.28
CA VAL A 383 -1.15 -0.08 -33.55
C VAL A 383 -1.31 -1.59 -33.77
N LYS A 384 -0.76 -2.07 -34.89
CA LYS A 384 -0.78 -3.50 -35.26
C LYS A 384 0.38 -4.22 -34.57
N GLY A 385 0.12 -4.78 -33.39
CA GLY A 385 1.06 -5.60 -32.63
C GLY A 385 0.31 -6.53 -31.67
N LYS A 386 0.88 -7.71 -31.38
CA LYS A 386 0.34 -8.67 -30.41
C LYS A 386 1.08 -8.65 -29.07
N ASP A 387 1.98 -7.69 -28.90
CA ASP A 387 2.79 -7.53 -27.69
C ASP A 387 2.08 -6.62 -26.66
N GLU A 388 2.62 -6.62 -25.44
CA GLU A 388 2.12 -5.87 -24.29
C GLU A 388 2.14 -4.35 -24.56
N ILE A 389 3.06 -3.90 -25.41
CA ILE A 389 3.19 -2.50 -25.81
C ILE A 389 2.04 -2.07 -26.72
N ALA A 390 1.75 -2.82 -27.78
CA ALA A 390 0.63 -2.54 -28.66
C ALA A 390 -0.71 -2.63 -27.89
N SER A 391 -0.79 -3.53 -26.91
CA SER A 391 -1.92 -3.62 -25.99
C SER A 391 -2.11 -2.33 -25.19
N ILE A 392 -1.06 -1.81 -24.54
CA ILE A 392 -1.10 -0.54 -23.77
C ILE A 392 -1.44 0.65 -24.69
N GLN A 393 -0.84 0.75 -25.87
CA GLN A 393 -1.13 1.83 -26.82
C GLN A 393 -2.58 1.81 -27.28
N ASN A 394 -3.14 0.63 -27.56
CA ASN A 394 -4.54 0.49 -27.95
C ASN A 394 -5.49 0.77 -26.77
N MET A 395 -5.14 0.41 -25.53
CA MET A 395 -5.92 0.79 -24.33
C MET A 395 -5.93 2.30 -24.10
N ILE A 396 -4.79 2.97 -24.26
CA ILE A 396 -4.68 4.43 -24.16
C ILE A 396 -5.49 5.09 -25.28
N PHE A 397 -5.37 4.61 -26.52
CA PHE A 397 -6.18 5.09 -27.65
C PHE A 397 -7.68 4.96 -27.36
N ASP A 398 -8.13 3.78 -26.94
CA ASP A 398 -9.54 3.52 -26.63
C ASP A 398 -10.04 4.41 -25.47
N THR A 399 -9.19 4.68 -24.47
CA THR A 399 -9.51 5.58 -23.35
C THR A 399 -9.67 7.02 -23.83
N VAL A 400 -8.73 7.50 -24.65
CA VAL A 400 -8.72 8.87 -25.15
C VAL A 400 -9.89 9.13 -26.12
N VAL A 401 -10.23 8.16 -26.97
CA VAL A 401 -11.42 8.21 -27.83
C VAL A 401 -12.69 8.24 -26.98
N ARG A 402 -12.80 7.42 -25.92
CA ARG A 402 -13.94 7.46 -24.99
C ARG A 402 -14.06 8.80 -24.27
N ILE A 403 -12.96 9.39 -23.82
CA ILE A 403 -12.96 10.73 -23.21
C ILE A 403 -13.47 11.78 -24.22
N GLY A 404 -12.98 11.75 -25.46
CA GLY A 404 -13.46 12.64 -26.52
C GLY A 404 -14.96 12.50 -26.78
N GLN A 405 -15.47 11.26 -26.76
CA GLN A 405 -16.90 10.98 -26.92
C GLN A 405 -17.73 11.49 -25.74
N ILE A 406 -17.29 11.27 -24.49
CA ILE A 406 -17.93 11.82 -23.29
C ILE A 406 -17.94 13.36 -23.35
N LEU A 407 -16.82 14.01 -23.70
CA LEU A 407 -16.76 15.46 -23.82
C LEU A 407 -17.73 15.99 -24.89
N LYS A 408 -17.91 15.26 -25.99
CA LYS A 408 -18.87 15.58 -27.04
C LYS A 408 -20.32 15.43 -26.57
N GLU A 409 -20.63 14.36 -25.84
CA GLU A 409 -21.95 14.14 -25.23
C GLU A 409 -22.28 15.24 -24.19
N VAL A 410 -21.32 15.58 -23.32
CA VAL A 410 -21.46 16.68 -22.35
C VAL A 410 -21.61 18.04 -23.06
N SER A 411 -20.90 18.27 -24.16
CA SER A 411 -21.03 19.50 -24.96
C SER A 411 -22.41 19.62 -25.61
N SER A 412 -22.94 18.51 -26.13
CA SER A 412 -24.31 18.44 -26.65
C SER A 412 -25.34 18.64 -25.54
N GLY A 413 -25.16 17.99 -24.39
CA GLY A 413 -26.03 18.17 -23.23
C GLY A 413 -26.02 19.61 -22.71
N SER A 414 -24.87 20.27 -22.71
CA SER A 414 -24.76 21.69 -22.34
C SER A 414 -25.53 22.61 -23.30
N HIS A 415 -25.51 22.35 -24.61
CA HIS A 415 -26.33 23.09 -25.57
C HIS A 415 -27.82 22.87 -25.32
N GLN A 416 -28.22 21.62 -25.09
CA GLN A 416 -29.62 21.28 -24.81
C GLN A 416 -30.12 21.93 -23.52
N VAL A 417 -29.28 22.02 -22.47
CA VAL A 417 -29.60 22.77 -21.25
C VAL A 417 -29.82 24.25 -21.57
N LEU A 418 -28.93 24.89 -22.33
CA LEU A 418 -29.08 26.30 -22.71
C LEU A 418 -30.35 26.55 -23.53
N GLU A 419 -30.65 25.70 -24.50
CA GLU A 419 -31.89 25.77 -25.27
C GLU A 419 -33.13 25.60 -24.39
N THR A 420 -33.12 24.59 -23.51
CA THR A 420 -34.20 24.34 -22.54
C THR A 420 -34.40 25.53 -21.60
N THR A 421 -33.32 26.17 -21.14
CA THR A 421 -33.44 27.39 -20.31
C THR A 421 -34.07 28.56 -21.06
N SER A 422 -33.75 28.72 -22.35
CA SER A 422 -34.40 29.74 -23.17
C SER A 422 -35.90 29.46 -23.29
N HIS A 423 -36.30 28.19 -23.48
CA HIS A 423 -37.70 27.80 -23.45
C HIS A 423 -38.36 28.07 -22.10
N LEU A 424 -37.70 27.75 -20.98
CA LEU A 424 -38.23 28.02 -19.64
C LEU A 424 -38.43 29.51 -19.38
N ASP A 425 -37.53 30.38 -19.86
CA ASP A 425 -37.69 31.84 -19.70
C ASP A 425 -38.91 32.35 -20.49
N VAL A 426 -39.09 31.88 -21.73
CA VAL A 426 -40.28 32.19 -22.54
C VAL A 426 -41.55 31.67 -21.87
N THR A 427 -41.55 30.43 -21.37
CA THR A 427 -42.69 29.83 -20.66
C THR A 427 -43.03 30.62 -19.41
N ALA A 428 -42.04 31.02 -18.60
CA ALA A 428 -42.25 31.84 -17.42
C ALA A 428 -42.89 33.19 -17.78
N ASN A 429 -42.40 33.88 -18.81
CA ASN A 429 -43.00 35.14 -19.25
C ASN A 429 -44.45 34.92 -19.74
N ASN A 430 -44.73 33.84 -20.47
CA ASN A 430 -46.08 33.50 -20.90
C ASN A 430 -47.02 33.19 -19.72
N MET A 431 -46.53 32.49 -18.70
CA MET A 431 -47.29 32.22 -17.47
C MET A 431 -47.65 33.53 -16.74
N ALA A 432 -46.69 34.44 -16.57
CA ALA A 432 -46.93 35.73 -15.94
C ALA A 432 -47.94 36.58 -16.74
N ASN A 433 -47.83 36.60 -18.07
CA ASN A 433 -48.77 37.32 -18.93
C ASN A 433 -50.19 36.72 -18.85
N ALA A 434 -50.31 35.39 -18.91
CA ALA A 434 -51.60 34.69 -18.81
C ALA A 434 -52.25 34.92 -17.44
N ALA A 435 -51.46 34.92 -16.37
CA ALA A 435 -51.94 35.28 -15.03
C ALA A 435 -52.45 36.73 -15.00
N GLY A 436 -51.67 37.69 -15.52
CA GLY A 436 -52.10 39.11 -15.60
C GLY A 436 -53.42 39.27 -16.36
N GLN A 437 -53.57 38.64 -17.52
CA GLN A 437 -54.83 38.63 -18.29
C GLN A 437 -55.98 38.00 -17.51
N THR A 438 -55.72 36.92 -16.75
CA THR A 438 -56.73 36.27 -15.92
C THR A 438 -57.20 37.19 -14.78
N GLU A 439 -56.29 37.99 -14.20
CA GLU A 439 -56.63 38.98 -13.16
C GLU A 439 -57.45 40.13 -13.74
N GLU A 440 -57.15 40.58 -14.96
CA GLU A 440 -57.95 41.58 -15.69
C GLU A 440 -59.38 41.07 -15.94
N VAL A 441 -59.54 39.89 -16.53
CA VAL A 441 -60.86 39.27 -16.77
C VAL A 441 -61.62 39.05 -15.46
N ALA A 442 -60.93 38.69 -14.37
CA ALA A 442 -61.56 38.54 -13.07
C ALA A 442 -62.10 39.87 -12.53
N ASN A 443 -61.44 41.00 -12.80
CA ASN A 443 -61.94 42.33 -12.46
C ASN A 443 -63.16 42.72 -13.31
N ASP A 444 -63.14 42.42 -14.62
CA ASP A 444 -64.29 42.65 -15.50
C ASP A 444 -65.53 41.87 -15.03
N ILE A 445 -65.35 40.60 -14.63
CA ILE A 445 -66.45 39.79 -14.08
C ILE A 445 -67.00 40.43 -12.80
N LYS A 446 -66.15 41.02 -11.96
CA LYS A 446 -66.60 41.71 -10.75
C LYS A 446 -67.49 42.91 -11.08
N GLU A 447 -67.11 43.73 -12.06
CA GLU A 447 -67.93 44.84 -12.53
C GLU A 447 -69.28 44.34 -13.10
N LEU A 448 -69.26 43.27 -13.90
CA LEU A 448 -70.50 42.66 -14.41
C LEU A 448 -71.41 42.14 -13.30
N VAL A 449 -70.84 41.64 -12.20
CA VAL A 449 -71.64 41.22 -11.03
C VAL A 449 -72.27 42.43 -10.32
N ASP A 450 -71.54 43.53 -10.18
CA ASP A 450 -72.09 44.75 -9.58
C ASP A 450 -73.26 45.28 -10.42
N VAL A 451 -73.12 45.28 -11.75
CA VAL A 451 -74.20 45.62 -12.69
C VAL A 451 -75.38 44.64 -12.57
N ALA A 452 -75.12 43.33 -12.47
CA ALA A 452 -76.18 42.33 -12.30
C ALA A 452 -76.97 42.55 -10.99
N ASN A 453 -76.30 42.90 -9.90
CA ASN A 453 -76.96 43.21 -8.63
C ASN A 453 -77.84 44.47 -8.73
N GLU A 454 -77.39 45.50 -9.44
CA GLU A 454 -78.21 46.69 -9.71
C GLU A 454 -79.46 46.33 -10.54
N TYR A 455 -79.31 45.50 -11.57
CA TYR A 455 -80.44 45.01 -12.36
C TYR A 455 -81.45 44.24 -11.49
N VAL A 456 -80.98 43.35 -10.61
CA VAL A 456 -81.87 42.62 -9.72
C VAL A 456 -82.60 43.57 -8.76
N SER A 457 -81.91 44.57 -8.20
CA SER A 457 -82.54 45.59 -7.35
C SER A 457 -83.64 46.37 -8.09
N ARG A 458 -83.42 46.68 -9.37
CA ARG A 458 -84.43 47.32 -10.22
C ARG A 458 -85.62 46.40 -10.47
N VAL A 459 -85.38 45.12 -10.75
CA VAL A 459 -86.46 44.13 -10.91
C VAL A 459 -87.30 44.03 -9.64
N THR A 460 -86.67 43.97 -8.46
CA THR A 460 -87.39 43.96 -7.18
C THR A 460 -88.25 45.22 -7.00
N SER A 461 -87.74 46.40 -7.36
CA SER A 461 -88.52 47.65 -7.30
C SER A 461 -89.72 47.61 -8.27
N SER A 462 -89.50 47.13 -9.50
CA SER A 462 -90.59 46.94 -10.47
C SER A 462 -91.63 45.93 -10.01
N ILE A 463 -91.24 44.90 -9.26
CA ILE A 463 -92.19 43.96 -8.65
C ILE A 463 -93.08 44.65 -7.62
N GLU A 464 -92.54 45.56 -6.79
CA GLU A 464 -93.33 46.34 -5.84
C GLU A 464 -94.34 47.26 -6.56
N GLU A 465 -93.90 47.93 -7.65
CA GLU A 465 -94.77 48.75 -8.50
C GLU A 465 -95.89 47.93 -9.14
N VAL A 466 -95.57 46.75 -9.70
CA VAL A 466 -96.57 45.87 -10.32
C VAL A 466 -97.55 45.32 -9.29
N ASN A 467 -97.11 44.94 -8.09
CA ASN A 467 -98.03 44.51 -7.03
C ASN A 467 -99.01 45.63 -6.64
N SER A 468 -98.53 46.86 -6.55
CA SER A 468 -99.39 48.02 -6.27
C SER A 468 -100.42 48.22 -7.39
N ALA A 469 -100.00 48.11 -8.65
CA ALA A 469 -100.90 48.20 -9.80
C ALA A 469 -101.93 47.05 -9.82
N ILE A 470 -101.54 45.83 -9.45
CA ILE A 470 -102.46 44.69 -9.32
C ILE A 470 -103.52 44.98 -8.26
N ASP A 471 -103.14 45.49 -7.09
CA ASP A 471 -104.08 45.83 -6.02
C ASP A 471 -105.10 46.90 -6.47
N GLU A 472 -104.67 47.92 -7.23
CA GLU A 472 -105.56 48.91 -7.84
C GLU A 472 -106.53 48.27 -8.84
N VAL A 473 -106.05 47.37 -9.70
CA VAL A 473 -106.92 46.67 -10.68
C VAL A 473 -107.95 45.80 -9.95
N ILE A 474 -107.58 45.10 -8.88
CA ILE A 474 -108.52 44.31 -8.05
C ILE A 474 -109.62 45.21 -7.50
N GLU A 475 -109.28 46.40 -6.99
CA GLU A 475 -110.26 47.37 -6.50
C GLU A 475 -111.21 47.83 -7.63
N HIS A 476 -110.68 48.14 -8.80
CA HIS A 476 -111.48 48.54 -9.96
C HIS A 476 -112.43 47.45 -10.46
N VAL A 477 -112.01 46.18 -10.47
CA VAL A 477 -112.83 45.04 -10.87
C VAL A 477 -113.96 44.80 -9.85
N ARG A 478 -113.66 44.89 -8.54
CA ARG A 478 -114.68 44.78 -7.49
C ARG A 478 -115.72 45.88 -7.58
N ASN A 479 -115.30 47.12 -7.81
CA ASN A 479 -116.21 48.25 -8.00
C ASN A 479 -117.08 48.06 -9.25
N SER A 480 -116.50 47.59 -10.36
CA SER A 480 -117.26 47.31 -11.60
C SER A 480 -118.29 46.20 -11.41
N SER A 481 -117.95 45.16 -10.66
CA SER A 481 -118.89 44.07 -10.30
C SER A 481 -120.03 44.58 -9.42
N ALA A 482 -119.73 45.42 -8.43
CA ALA A 482 -120.75 46.06 -7.57
C ALA A 482 -121.68 46.98 -8.38
N ASP A 483 -121.13 47.76 -9.31
CA ASP A 483 -121.92 48.63 -10.20
C ASP A 483 -122.82 47.82 -11.14
N ALA A 484 -122.35 46.68 -11.66
CA ALA A 484 -123.15 45.76 -12.45
C ALA A 484 -124.35 45.22 -11.65
N VAL A 485 -124.14 44.79 -10.39
CA VAL A 485 -125.23 44.34 -9.50
C VAL A 485 -126.23 45.48 -9.25
N ASN A 486 -125.76 46.69 -8.99
CA ASN A 486 -126.62 47.85 -8.77
C ASN A 486 -127.42 48.23 -10.04
N ALA A 487 -126.82 48.10 -11.23
CA ALA A 487 -127.47 48.37 -12.50
C ALA A 487 -128.56 47.33 -12.81
N GLU A 488 -128.32 46.05 -12.49
CA GLU A 488 -129.30 44.98 -12.66
C GLU A 488 -130.54 45.18 -11.77
N GLN A 489 -130.33 45.60 -10.52
CA GLN A 489 -131.43 45.96 -9.62
C GLN A 489 -132.27 47.10 -10.20
N ARG A 490 -131.63 48.16 -10.72
CA ARG A 490 -132.35 49.28 -11.35
C ARG A 490 -133.12 48.86 -12.59
N LEU A 491 -132.57 47.96 -13.41
CA LEU A 491 -133.30 47.43 -14.58
C LEU A 491 -134.52 46.62 -14.16
N THR A 492 -134.44 45.88 -13.04
CA THR A 492 -135.57 45.16 -12.46
C THR A 492 -136.69 46.14 -12.08
N ASP A 493 -136.35 47.23 -11.40
CA ASP A 493 -137.33 48.26 -11.01
C ASP A 493 -138.00 48.91 -12.25
N VAL A 494 -137.22 49.19 -13.31
CA VAL A 494 -137.75 49.74 -14.57
C VAL A 494 -138.65 48.73 -15.29
N LYS A 495 -138.31 47.44 -15.25
CA LYS A 495 -139.12 46.36 -15.83
C LYS A 495 -140.46 46.21 -15.12
N GLU A 496 -140.48 46.32 -13.80
CA GLU A 496 -141.72 46.33 -13.01
C GLU A 496 -142.61 47.52 -13.39
N ALA A 497 -142.06 48.73 -13.44
CA ALA A 497 -142.80 49.93 -13.86
C ALA A 497 -143.34 49.83 -15.30
N ALA A 498 -142.58 49.22 -16.21
CA ALA A 498 -143.03 48.95 -17.59
C ALA A 498 -144.21 47.97 -17.60
N ASN A 499 -144.17 46.89 -16.81
CA ASN A 499 -145.26 45.92 -16.70
C ASN A 499 -146.54 46.55 -16.13
N GLU A 500 -146.41 47.42 -15.12
CA GLU A 500 -147.55 48.19 -14.58
C GLU A 500 -148.18 49.09 -15.65
N LEU A 501 -147.38 49.72 -16.51
CA LEU A 501 -147.85 50.56 -17.60
C LEU A 501 -148.55 49.75 -18.71
N VAL A 502 -148.07 48.53 -19.01
CA VAL A 502 -148.78 47.59 -19.91
C VAL A 502 -150.16 47.28 -19.34
N SER A 503 -150.23 46.84 -18.08
CA SER A 503 -151.49 46.47 -17.42
C SER A 503 -152.49 47.64 -17.39
N SER A 504 -152.00 48.85 -17.05
CA SER A 504 -152.82 50.06 -17.05
C SER A 504 -153.33 50.40 -18.45
N SER A 505 -152.50 50.23 -19.47
CA SER A 505 -152.87 50.51 -20.88
C SER A 505 -153.86 49.49 -21.43
N GLU A 506 -153.75 48.21 -21.04
CA GLU A 506 -154.75 47.17 -21.34
C GLU A 506 -156.11 47.51 -20.72
N GLN A 507 -156.14 47.95 -19.47
CA GLN A 507 -157.37 48.40 -18.80
C GLN A 507 -158.01 49.58 -19.53
N ILE A 508 -157.21 50.58 -19.94
CA ILE A 508 -157.71 51.71 -20.75
C ILE A 508 -158.26 51.20 -22.09
N GLY A 509 -157.57 50.26 -22.74
CA GLY A 509 -158.01 49.64 -24.00
C GLY A 509 -159.37 48.91 -23.89
N GLU A 510 -159.62 48.21 -22.79
CA GLU A 510 -160.91 47.57 -22.54
C GLU A 510 -162.03 48.61 -22.28
N ILE A 511 -161.72 49.69 -21.54
CA ILE A 511 -162.65 50.80 -21.32
C ILE A 511 -162.98 51.52 -22.64
N THR A 512 -161.99 51.77 -23.50
CA THR A 512 -162.22 52.45 -24.79
C THR A 512 -163.06 51.60 -25.74
N LYS A 513 -162.82 50.27 -25.81
CA LYS A 513 -163.71 49.34 -26.54
C LYS A 513 -165.16 49.40 -26.03
N LEU A 514 -165.35 49.43 -24.72
CA LEU A 514 -166.67 49.57 -24.12
C LEU A 514 -167.34 50.88 -24.54
N ILE A 515 -166.64 52.01 -24.42
CA ILE A 515 -167.17 53.34 -24.84
C ILE A 515 -167.50 53.33 -26.34
N GLY A 516 -166.64 52.74 -27.17
CA GLY A 516 -166.90 52.58 -28.61
C GLY A 516 -168.18 51.79 -28.90
N SER A 517 -168.40 50.68 -28.18
CA SER A 517 -169.64 49.90 -28.30
C SER A 517 -170.88 50.68 -27.84
N ILE A 518 -170.76 51.51 -26.80
CA ILE A 518 -171.83 52.40 -26.34
C ILE A 518 -172.12 53.48 -27.40
N ALA A 519 -171.08 54.06 -28.01
CA ALA A 519 -171.22 55.06 -29.07
C ALA A 519 -171.89 54.46 -30.32
N GLU A 520 -171.51 53.25 -30.72
CA GLU A 520 -172.15 52.53 -31.84
C GLU A 520 -173.62 52.20 -31.55
N GLN A 521 -173.92 51.69 -30.36
CA GLN A 521 -175.29 51.46 -29.91
C GLN A 521 -176.11 52.75 -29.88
N THR A 522 -175.51 53.84 -29.40
CA THR A 522 -176.15 55.17 -29.35
C THR A 522 -176.44 55.70 -30.75
N ASN A 523 -175.50 55.55 -31.68
CA ASN A 523 -175.68 55.92 -33.09
C ASN A 523 -176.80 55.09 -33.76
N LEU A 524 -176.89 53.79 -33.47
CA LEU A 524 -178.00 52.94 -33.96
C LEU A 524 -179.36 53.33 -33.35
N LEU A 525 -179.41 53.62 -32.05
CA LEU A 525 -180.61 54.11 -31.37
C LEU A 525 -181.06 55.47 -31.94
N ALA A 526 -180.11 56.39 -32.13
CA ALA A 526 -180.35 57.70 -32.71
C ALA A 526 -180.81 57.60 -34.17
N LEU A 527 -180.23 56.69 -34.96
CA LEU A 527 -180.67 56.42 -36.33
C LEU A 527 -182.11 55.89 -36.38
N ASN A 528 -182.46 54.93 -35.51
CA ASN A 528 -183.83 54.43 -35.39
C ASN A 528 -184.80 55.54 -34.98
N ALA A 529 -184.39 56.42 -34.06
CA ALA A 529 -185.17 57.58 -33.66
C ALA A 529 -185.35 58.60 -34.80
N THR A 530 -184.31 58.87 -35.60
CA THR A 530 -184.42 59.72 -36.80
C THR A 530 -185.38 59.13 -37.83
N ILE A 531 -185.36 57.81 -38.03
CA ILE A 531 -186.29 57.11 -38.95
C ILE A 531 -187.74 57.25 -38.46
N GLU A 532 -188.00 57.00 -37.18
CA GLU A 532 -189.36 57.08 -36.62
C GLU A 532 -189.86 58.54 -36.55
N ALA A 533 -188.97 59.50 -36.28
CA ALA A 533 -189.27 60.92 -36.35
C ALA A 533 -189.61 61.38 -37.79
N ALA A 534 -188.91 60.87 -38.80
CA ALA A 534 -189.25 61.12 -40.21
C ALA A 534 -190.60 60.50 -40.59
N ARG A 535 -190.93 59.33 -40.02
CA ARG A 535 -192.21 58.63 -40.22
C ARG A 535 -193.41 59.40 -39.64
N ALA A 536 -193.20 60.17 -38.58
CA ALA A 536 -194.21 61.02 -37.95
C ALA A 536 -194.49 62.35 -38.70
N GLY A 537 -193.79 62.64 -39.80
CA GLY A 537 -194.03 63.83 -40.64
C GLY A 537 -193.77 65.16 -39.93
N GLU A 538 -194.68 66.14 -40.08
CA GLU A 538 -194.56 67.50 -39.48
C GLU A 538 -194.45 67.46 -37.93
N ALA A 539 -195.12 66.53 -37.27
CA ALA A 539 -195.13 66.41 -35.80
C ALA A 539 -193.79 65.90 -35.24
N GLY A 540 -192.95 65.24 -36.07
CA GLY A 540 -191.67 64.65 -35.67
C GLY A 540 -190.44 65.55 -35.84
N LYS A 541 -190.59 66.76 -36.41
CA LYS A 541 -189.44 67.63 -36.77
C LYS A 541 -188.50 67.94 -35.60
N GLY A 542 -189.04 68.26 -34.42
CA GLY A 542 -188.22 68.55 -33.23
C GLY A 542 -187.44 67.33 -32.73
N PHE A 543 -188.07 66.15 -32.74
CA PHE A 543 -187.41 64.88 -32.40
C PHE A 543 -186.35 64.48 -33.42
N ALA A 544 -186.58 64.75 -34.71
CA ALA A 544 -185.60 64.48 -35.76
C ALA A 544 -184.31 65.31 -35.61
N VAL A 545 -184.42 66.57 -35.18
CA VAL A 545 -183.24 67.42 -34.91
C VAL A 545 -182.42 66.87 -33.74
N VAL A 546 -183.07 66.55 -32.61
CA VAL A 546 -182.39 65.98 -31.44
C VAL A 546 -181.77 64.62 -31.77
N ALA A 547 -182.49 63.75 -32.48
CA ALA A 547 -181.97 62.44 -32.89
C ALA A 547 -180.75 62.58 -33.82
N ASN A 548 -180.74 63.53 -34.75
CA ASN A 548 -179.57 63.81 -35.59
C ASN A 548 -178.39 64.38 -34.79
N GLU A 549 -178.64 65.26 -33.82
CA GLU A 549 -177.57 65.79 -32.95
C GLU A 549 -176.94 64.67 -32.10
N VAL A 550 -177.76 63.80 -31.50
CA VAL A 550 -177.28 62.62 -30.76
C VAL A 550 -176.51 61.67 -31.67
N LYS A 551 -176.95 61.51 -32.93
CA LYS A 551 -176.27 60.68 -33.93
C LYS A 551 -174.90 61.24 -34.29
N GLU A 552 -174.77 62.54 -34.56
CA GLU A 552 -173.48 63.17 -34.84
C GLU A 552 -172.55 63.12 -33.61
N LEU A 553 -173.08 63.38 -32.40
CA LEU A 553 -172.30 63.29 -31.16
C LEU A 553 -171.79 61.85 -30.89
N ALA A 554 -172.61 60.84 -31.17
CA ALA A 554 -172.21 59.44 -31.07
C ALA A 554 -171.12 59.08 -32.10
N LYS A 555 -171.20 59.62 -33.32
CA LYS A 555 -170.17 59.45 -34.37
C LYS A 555 -168.85 60.14 -34.00
N GLU A 556 -168.91 61.35 -33.47
CA GLU A 556 -167.75 62.09 -32.95
C GLU A 556 -167.10 61.36 -31.77
N THR A 557 -167.92 60.81 -30.86
CA THR A 557 -167.45 59.96 -29.76
C THR A 557 -166.76 58.71 -30.29
N GLY A 558 -167.34 58.03 -31.28
CA GLY A 558 -166.73 56.86 -31.93
C GLY A 558 -165.38 57.17 -32.58
N GLY A 559 -165.28 58.31 -33.29
CA GLY A 559 -164.01 58.77 -33.87
C GLY A 559 -162.95 59.09 -32.81
N SER A 560 -163.35 59.75 -31.72
CA SER A 560 -162.45 60.05 -30.59
C SER A 560 -161.97 58.77 -29.88
N VAL A 561 -162.85 57.77 -29.73
CA VAL A 561 -162.48 56.45 -29.18
C VAL A 561 -161.49 55.72 -30.09
N GLU A 562 -161.65 55.79 -31.42
CA GLU A 562 -160.70 55.20 -32.37
C GLU A 562 -159.32 55.86 -32.23
N GLU A 563 -159.27 57.18 -32.08
CA GLU A 563 -158.02 57.93 -31.86
C GLU A 563 -157.35 57.55 -30.53
N ILE A 564 -158.11 57.46 -29.42
CA ILE A 564 -157.58 56.97 -28.14
C ILE A 564 -157.07 55.53 -28.28
N GLY A 565 -157.78 54.68 -29.02
CA GLY A 565 -157.35 53.31 -29.32
C GLY A 565 -156.00 53.24 -30.02
N LYS A 566 -155.75 54.14 -30.98
CA LYS A 566 -154.43 54.28 -31.63
C LYS A 566 -153.35 54.69 -30.62
N ILE A 567 -153.62 55.69 -29.77
CA ILE A 567 -152.69 56.15 -28.74
C ILE A 567 -152.35 55.02 -27.74
N VAL A 568 -153.35 54.25 -27.30
CA VAL A 568 -153.13 53.10 -26.40
C VAL A 568 -152.28 52.02 -27.08
N SER A 569 -152.56 51.71 -28.33
CA SER A 569 -151.75 50.77 -29.13
C SER A 569 -150.30 51.25 -29.27
N ASP A 570 -150.09 52.55 -29.51
CA ASP A 570 -148.75 53.14 -29.61
C ASP A 570 -148.00 53.09 -28.26
N ILE A 571 -148.69 53.33 -27.14
CA ILE A 571 -148.13 53.16 -25.79
C ILE A 571 -147.72 51.70 -25.57
N GLN A 572 -148.60 50.73 -25.85
CA GLN A 572 -148.31 49.31 -25.68
C GLN A 572 -147.09 48.87 -26.52
N ASN A 573 -147.03 49.30 -27.78
CA ASN A 573 -145.88 49.03 -28.66
C ASN A 573 -144.60 49.69 -28.14
N GLY A 574 -144.69 50.92 -27.64
CA GLY A 574 -143.57 51.65 -27.02
C GLY A 574 -143.03 50.91 -25.80
N VAL A 575 -143.91 50.43 -24.93
CA VAL A 575 -143.53 49.66 -23.73
C VAL A 575 -142.92 48.31 -24.08
N LYS A 576 -143.44 47.61 -25.10
CA LYS A 576 -142.82 46.36 -25.60
C LYS A 576 -141.38 46.59 -26.03
N LYS A 577 -141.11 47.67 -26.78
CA LYS A 577 -139.75 48.03 -27.20
C LYS A 577 -138.85 48.39 -26.01
N VAL A 578 -139.40 49.03 -24.98
CA VAL A 578 -138.69 49.30 -23.71
C VAL A 578 -138.32 47.97 -23.03
N SER A 579 -139.24 47.01 -22.93
CA SER A 579 -138.96 45.69 -22.35
C SER A 579 -137.85 44.94 -23.10
N GLU A 580 -137.90 44.92 -24.44
CA GLU A 580 -136.84 44.31 -25.27
C GLU A 580 -135.47 44.98 -25.01
N THR A 581 -135.46 46.31 -24.85
CA THR A 581 -134.24 47.07 -24.54
C THR A 581 -133.70 46.74 -23.14
N ILE A 582 -134.58 46.56 -22.16
CA ILE A 582 -134.20 46.16 -20.79
C ILE A 582 -133.63 44.74 -20.78
N ASP A 583 -134.24 43.79 -21.48
CA ASP A 583 -133.73 42.41 -21.56
C ASP A 583 -132.34 42.37 -22.22
N HIS A 584 -132.12 43.18 -23.25
CA HIS A 584 -130.79 43.36 -23.84
C HIS A 584 -129.79 43.99 -22.86
N ALA A 585 -130.18 45.03 -22.13
CA ALA A 585 -129.32 45.68 -21.14
C ALA A 585 -128.95 44.74 -19.99
N SER A 586 -129.89 43.96 -19.47
CA SER A 586 -129.68 42.94 -18.44
C SER A 586 -128.70 41.85 -18.94
N SER A 587 -128.86 41.38 -20.19
CA SER A 587 -127.89 40.46 -20.79
C SER A 587 -126.48 41.04 -20.89
N THR A 588 -126.35 42.33 -21.22
CA THR A 588 -125.05 43.01 -21.26
C THR A 588 -124.45 43.14 -19.85
N ILE A 589 -125.23 43.49 -18.84
CA ILE A 589 -124.77 43.60 -17.45
C ILE A 589 -124.34 42.24 -16.90
N ALA A 590 -125.09 41.17 -17.19
CA ALA A 590 -124.72 39.81 -16.81
C ALA A 590 -123.35 39.40 -17.40
N LYS A 591 -123.09 39.76 -18.67
CA LYS A 591 -121.77 39.54 -19.30
C LYS A 591 -120.66 40.34 -18.61
N ILE A 592 -120.92 41.59 -18.22
CA ILE A 592 -119.94 42.41 -17.48
C ILE A 592 -119.58 41.74 -16.14
N ALA A 593 -120.56 41.18 -15.43
CA ALA A 593 -120.31 40.46 -14.18
C ALA A 593 -119.50 39.16 -14.40
N GLU A 594 -119.79 38.40 -15.46
CA GLU A 594 -119.04 37.21 -15.84
C GLU A 594 -117.59 37.56 -16.23
N GLU A 595 -117.37 38.56 -17.08
CA GLU A 595 -116.05 39.04 -17.48
C GLU A 595 -115.24 39.55 -16.29
N SER A 596 -115.88 40.24 -15.35
CA SER A 596 -115.22 40.68 -14.10
C SER A 596 -114.69 39.48 -13.30
N GLY A 597 -115.46 38.39 -13.21
CA GLY A 597 -115.01 37.15 -12.57
C GLY A 597 -113.82 36.49 -13.29
N HIS A 598 -113.79 36.52 -14.62
CA HIS A 598 -112.64 36.04 -15.38
C HIS A 598 -111.39 36.90 -15.18
N VAL A 599 -111.55 38.22 -15.05
CA VAL A 599 -110.43 39.13 -14.74
C VAL A 599 -109.88 38.84 -13.34
N GLU A 600 -110.72 38.64 -12.32
CA GLU A 600 -110.25 38.27 -10.97
C GLU A 600 -109.41 36.98 -10.98
N GLN A 601 -109.87 35.94 -11.70
CA GLN A 601 -109.12 34.69 -11.82
C GLN A 601 -107.76 34.90 -12.53
N SER A 602 -107.73 35.75 -13.55
CA SER A 602 -106.50 36.07 -14.29
C SER A 602 -105.49 36.80 -13.41
N ILE A 603 -105.96 37.73 -12.57
CA ILE A 603 -105.13 38.48 -11.62
C ILE A 603 -104.48 37.55 -10.57
N GLU A 604 -105.22 36.56 -10.05
CA GLU A 604 -104.64 35.60 -9.10
C GLU A 604 -103.49 34.79 -9.76
N SER A 605 -103.63 34.43 -11.04
CA SER A 605 -102.56 33.79 -11.79
C SER A 605 -101.36 34.72 -12.04
N GLU A 606 -101.60 36.00 -12.33
CA GLU A 606 -100.53 36.99 -12.50
C GLU A 606 -99.76 37.20 -11.20
N LYS A 607 -100.45 37.27 -10.06
CA LYS A 607 -99.82 37.38 -8.74
C LYS A 607 -98.89 36.21 -8.45
N ALA A 608 -99.32 34.99 -8.74
CA ALA A 608 -98.47 33.80 -8.61
C ALA A 608 -97.22 33.88 -9.51
N ALA A 609 -97.35 34.41 -10.74
CA ALA A 609 -96.22 34.61 -11.63
C ALA A 609 -95.25 35.70 -11.11
N ILE A 610 -95.77 36.78 -10.54
CA ILE A 610 -94.96 37.86 -9.93
C ILE A 610 -94.19 37.33 -8.70
N ASP A 611 -94.81 36.53 -7.85
CA ASP A 611 -94.15 35.90 -6.69
C ASP A 611 -93.01 34.96 -7.12
N GLU A 612 -93.19 34.22 -8.22
CA GLU A 612 -92.13 33.39 -8.81
C GLU A 612 -90.98 34.25 -9.35
N ILE A 613 -91.27 35.37 -10.02
CA ILE A 613 -90.24 36.32 -10.48
C ILE A 613 -89.46 36.88 -9.27
N ARG A 614 -90.12 37.19 -8.15
CA ARG A 614 -89.45 37.61 -6.92
C ARG A 614 -88.49 36.54 -6.41
N HIS A 615 -88.93 35.28 -6.35
CA HIS A 615 -88.08 34.18 -5.93
C HIS A 615 -86.86 34.01 -6.85
N GLN A 616 -87.04 34.11 -8.18
CA GLN A 616 -85.94 34.05 -9.14
C GLN A 616 -84.95 35.22 -8.99
N ALA A 617 -85.44 36.42 -8.67
CA ALA A 617 -84.60 37.58 -8.37
C ALA A 617 -83.74 37.31 -7.13
N GLU A 618 -84.32 36.80 -6.04
CA GLU A 618 -83.59 36.44 -4.81
C GLU A 618 -82.54 35.34 -5.05
N GLU A 619 -82.89 34.29 -5.80
CA GLU A 619 -81.94 33.23 -6.17
C GLU A 619 -80.77 33.78 -7.00
N THR A 620 -81.05 34.74 -7.88
CA THR A 620 -80.03 35.41 -8.70
C THR A 620 -79.04 36.17 -7.82
N VAL A 621 -79.49 36.86 -6.76
CA VAL A 621 -78.59 37.50 -5.77
C VAL A 621 -77.68 36.46 -5.09
N GLY A 622 -78.24 35.29 -4.73
CA GLY A 622 -77.44 34.20 -4.17
C GLY A 622 -76.35 33.72 -5.13
N LYS A 623 -76.68 33.58 -6.42
CA LYS A 623 -75.75 33.16 -7.48
C LYS A 623 -74.68 34.22 -7.75
N THR A 624 -75.02 35.51 -7.80
CA THR A 624 -74.04 36.58 -8.00
C THR A 624 -73.05 36.65 -6.85
N SER A 625 -73.51 36.50 -5.60
CA SER A 625 -72.64 36.42 -4.42
C SER A 625 -71.63 35.27 -4.51
N LEU A 626 -72.07 34.08 -4.95
CA LEU A 626 -71.18 32.95 -5.19
C LEU A 626 -70.14 33.23 -6.28
N ILE A 627 -70.53 33.92 -7.36
CA ILE A 627 -69.60 34.33 -8.43
C ILE A 627 -68.50 35.24 -7.84
N VAL A 628 -68.84 36.20 -6.98
CA VAL A 628 -67.83 37.07 -6.31
C VAL A 628 -66.81 36.24 -5.54
N GLU A 629 -67.26 35.21 -4.81
CA GLU A 629 -66.35 34.33 -4.08
C GLU A 629 -65.42 33.54 -5.03
N LYS A 630 -65.96 33.02 -6.13
CA LYS A 630 -65.17 32.33 -7.15
C LYS A 630 -64.17 33.23 -7.84
N VAL A 631 -64.54 34.48 -8.13
CA VAL A 631 -63.64 35.50 -8.67
C VAL A 631 -62.47 35.76 -7.71
N LYS A 632 -62.73 35.86 -6.40
CA LYS A 632 -61.64 35.99 -5.39
C LYS A 632 -60.67 34.80 -5.43
N GLN A 633 -61.19 33.59 -5.59
CA GLN A 633 -60.36 32.38 -5.72
C GLN A 633 -59.51 32.41 -7.00
N ILE A 634 -60.08 32.85 -8.12
CA ILE A 634 -59.38 33.00 -9.40
C ILE A 634 -58.24 34.02 -9.30
N VAL A 635 -58.50 35.20 -8.70
CA VAL A 635 -57.45 36.22 -8.48
C VAL A 635 -56.32 35.66 -7.61
N GLY A 636 -56.66 34.91 -6.56
CA GLY A 636 -55.66 34.23 -5.72
C GLY A 636 -54.81 33.21 -6.51
N ALA A 637 -55.45 32.38 -7.34
CA ALA A 637 -54.75 31.41 -8.18
C ALA A 637 -53.87 32.07 -9.24
N SER A 638 -54.32 33.20 -9.80
CA SER A 638 -53.54 34.00 -10.74
C SER A 638 -52.27 34.55 -10.08
N ARG A 639 -52.37 35.11 -8.87
CA ARG A 639 -51.19 35.57 -8.10
C ARG A 639 -50.19 34.46 -7.84
N ASN A 640 -50.65 33.27 -7.44
CA ASN A 640 -49.77 32.11 -7.28
C ASN A 640 -49.10 31.71 -8.60
N THR A 641 -49.81 31.82 -9.73
CA THR A 641 -49.24 31.53 -11.06
C THR A 641 -48.13 32.53 -11.43
N THR A 642 -48.31 33.81 -11.11
CA THR A 642 -47.27 34.84 -11.27
C THR A 642 -46.05 34.56 -10.39
N GLU A 643 -46.24 34.15 -9.14
CA GLU A 643 -45.14 33.76 -8.25
C GLU A 643 -44.37 32.55 -8.79
N LEU A 644 -45.08 31.49 -9.21
CA LEU A 644 -44.46 30.32 -9.86
C LEU A 644 -43.73 30.69 -11.15
N ALA A 645 -44.26 31.62 -11.94
CA ALA A 645 -43.58 32.12 -13.12
C ALA A 645 -42.25 32.80 -12.76
N HIS A 646 -42.21 33.57 -11.67
CA HIS A 646 -40.96 34.14 -11.15
C HIS A 646 -39.97 33.07 -10.69
N GLU A 647 -40.43 32.04 -9.97
CA GLU A 647 -39.57 30.93 -9.56
C GLU A 647 -38.97 30.18 -10.75
N VAL A 648 -39.78 29.85 -11.76
CA VAL A 648 -39.31 29.20 -13.00
C VAL A 648 -38.29 30.07 -13.72
N LYS A 649 -38.50 31.39 -13.75
CA LYS A 649 -37.55 32.34 -14.34
C LYS A 649 -36.22 32.35 -13.60
N ASP A 650 -36.24 32.30 -12.27
CA ASP A 650 -35.00 32.27 -11.48
C ASP A 650 -34.27 30.93 -11.61
N ILE A 651 -34.98 29.80 -11.64
CA ILE A 651 -34.41 28.48 -11.95
C ILE A 651 -33.78 28.50 -13.35
N SER A 652 -34.45 29.09 -14.34
CA SER A 652 -33.92 29.25 -15.69
C SER A 652 -32.61 30.04 -15.70
N LYS A 653 -32.52 31.16 -14.97
CA LYS A 653 -31.26 31.93 -14.85
C LYS A 653 -30.13 31.09 -14.24
N VAL A 654 -30.41 30.31 -13.20
CA VAL A 654 -29.41 29.45 -12.56
C VAL A 654 -28.92 28.38 -13.53
N LEU A 655 -29.82 27.67 -14.21
CA LEU A 655 -29.50 26.66 -15.20
C LEU A 655 -28.74 27.25 -16.39
N LYS A 656 -29.11 28.45 -16.85
CA LYS A 656 -28.39 29.16 -17.91
C LYS A 656 -26.96 29.46 -17.46
N GLY A 657 -26.76 29.94 -16.24
CA GLY A 657 -25.43 30.14 -15.67
C GLY A 657 -24.61 28.84 -15.56
N VAL A 658 -25.23 27.71 -15.25
CA VAL A 658 -24.56 26.39 -15.27
C VAL A 658 -24.19 25.97 -16.70
N GLY A 659 -25.13 26.11 -17.63
CA GLY A 659 -24.94 25.82 -19.06
C GLY A 659 -23.83 26.66 -19.67
N ASP A 660 -23.77 27.96 -19.38
CA ASP A 660 -22.73 28.87 -19.87
C ASP A 660 -21.34 28.49 -19.31
N ARG A 661 -21.27 28.11 -18.03
CA ARG A 661 -20.01 27.64 -17.42
C ARG A 661 -19.53 26.33 -18.05
N LEU A 662 -20.42 25.36 -18.26
CA LEU A 662 -20.11 24.10 -18.95
C LEU A 662 -19.68 24.36 -20.40
N HIS A 663 -20.43 25.17 -21.13
CA HIS A 663 -20.11 25.56 -22.49
C HIS A 663 -18.73 26.22 -22.58
N LYS A 664 -18.41 27.17 -21.69
CA LYS A 664 -17.12 27.86 -21.62
C LYS A 664 -15.97 26.93 -21.21
N ALA A 665 -16.20 25.97 -20.33
CA ALA A 665 -15.21 24.97 -19.98
C ALA A 665 -14.94 24.03 -21.17
N LEU A 666 -16.00 23.65 -21.90
CA LEU A 666 -15.91 22.73 -23.04
C LEU A 666 -15.36 23.40 -24.30
N SER A 667 -15.55 24.71 -24.48
CA SER A 667 -15.01 25.46 -25.63
C SER A 667 -13.49 25.52 -25.65
N GLN A 668 -12.84 25.19 -24.54
CA GLN A 668 -11.37 25.05 -24.46
C GLN A 668 -10.88 23.74 -25.11
N PHE A 669 -11.79 22.77 -25.33
CA PHE A 669 -11.48 21.52 -26.00
C PHE A 669 -11.88 21.58 -27.48
N ASN A 670 -10.94 21.19 -28.36
CA ASN A 670 -11.23 20.99 -29.77
C ASN A 670 -11.80 19.57 -29.97
N LEU A 671 -13.12 19.49 -30.09
CA LEU A 671 -13.90 18.25 -30.22
C LEU A 671 -14.42 18.00 -31.65
N LYS A 672 -14.27 18.98 -32.55
CA LYS A 672 -14.65 18.87 -33.95
C LYS A 672 -13.38 18.81 -34.77
N GLY A 673 -13.17 17.72 -35.51
CA GLY A 673 -12.13 17.67 -36.53
C GLY A 673 -12.23 18.91 -37.40
N ARG A 674 -11.17 19.73 -37.46
CA ARG A 674 -11.05 20.72 -38.52
C ARG A 674 -11.18 19.94 -39.81
N LYS A 675 -12.30 20.09 -40.53
CA LYS A 675 -12.25 19.92 -41.98
C LYS A 675 -11.25 20.97 -42.43
N ALA A 676 -10.06 20.52 -42.80
CA ALA A 676 -9.08 21.38 -43.46
C ALA A 676 -9.75 21.98 -44.70
N ALA A 677 -9.58 23.29 -44.87
CA ALA A 677 -9.92 24.02 -46.08
C ALA A 677 -9.07 23.54 -47.26
#